data_AF-A0AAW9JB79-F1
#
_entry.id   AF-A0AAW9JB79-F1
#
_cell.length_a   1.000
_cell.length_b   1.000
_cell.length_c   1.000
_cell.angle_alpha   90.00
_cell.angle_beta   90.00
_cell.angle_gamma   90.00
#
_symmetry.space_group_name_H-M   'P 1'
#
loop_
_entity.id
_entity.type
_entity.pdbx_description
1 polymer ?
#
loop_
_entity_poly.entity_id
_entity_poly.type
_entity_poly.pdbx_seq_one_letter_code
_entity_poly.pdbx_strand_id
1 'polypeptide(L)'
;MSKQKKSRVLVAGICISTLLSPVAFEASKGYAAPLEENKGGQLEESKENRLEQRTFHLPGKGSVEEEQKRLKVRYVLSTNEPTGIYAGPNEEIKIEIKGTQSIKAFIGTKSYDEKGFEEFELKPGENNISSSRGGILYFYNMNNDGEVTASVIHGGSHFPLFVLGKHTKKDWDAMLKKYKNPYAVELKGERSLITASPEAVANYMGETDPVELMRLHDKIIRFENSVAGLSEDGIGVSKAPNHYIQFVEKRKPDKDDWMFATHYHTGYVPETMDRVLNIKRLQGDGWGPWHEVGHLHQQAPWFWSGVGEVTVNIYSLSVQRMLGNKSSLEEDGHYKKAFAYLDNPDAQKKMEEFEKLVMFWQLDLAYGEHFYPNLHQMYRLLPESEMPASDEDKKQMFIYMASKAAKQNLVPFFEKWGLGPNDEVRGKIENLNLPKLEKEIWKATDSNIIREKQVKPYGGLPYGEASTVVQDLIVGANFNENLANSLVQNLGENVKVTGRIMWPYLEVGKRAVLVEIEDEKGQRNFISVPVNSLYGDTMVFKGYGDEVNSVITLLHDEKKINVSFVGNEFHERFKNEKYVGITLYDKDGNEKKNISIEGQENSKKVALQLEGVELQYGDIMKVYHAEPSRFDWYQSNKLVDQGGAKNKKEKFFKITPQGYELIDGIQEVEAVPQKVLIGADAEKLEAKNFVQVKGGEVIGFVEKPNTMKIGEQKVKVETKDRFGNKKVTEVPVEVTYGDSLFVYGLSYGSDDMKSIITLHHDTKKMSATDTDNLIHDYFGDEKYFEFTLYNKEGKEKKNIEVKGLENTEAFAKEANGLAFEYGDVVKVYHAESSRLHWYQKGLYVGEGKNKEIKELFFEITENGFERLEALQEVTAVPQKVVIGTDVEKLEAKDFVQVKDGEVVGFVEKPNTTKIGKQKVKVETKDRFGNKKVTEVPVEVTYGDSLVYQGLGDDIRSIVTLNHDDKKLHVTSTNEQIHSYFNNELYMGITLYDQNGTEKKHVTAEGQETSKNFAEQVNGMMFEYGDVVKVYHAESDRLSWYKTGELIGKGDAKKFKEISFKITQNGLEQVR
;
A
#
# COMPACT_ATOMS: atom_id res chain seq x y z
N MET A 1 -37.79 35.30 63.56
CA MET A 1 -38.39 34.79 64.82
C MET A 1 -38.76 33.33 64.55
N SER A 2 -38.37 32.27 65.26
CA SER A 2 -38.02 32.09 66.67
C SER A 2 -37.22 30.77 66.85
N LYS A 3 -36.09 30.91 67.56
CA LYS A 3 -35.47 30.00 68.56
C LYS A 3 -34.97 28.59 68.19
N GLN A 4 -33.64 28.51 68.27
CA GLN A 4 -32.79 27.36 68.61
C GLN A 4 -33.21 26.62 69.89
N LYS A 5 -32.88 25.33 69.97
CA LYS A 5 -32.28 24.70 71.17
C LYS A 5 -31.20 23.68 70.75
N LYS A 6 -30.00 23.87 71.27
CA LYS A 6 -28.91 22.87 71.37
C LYS A 6 -29.10 22.08 72.66
N SER A 7 -28.66 20.82 72.69
CA SER A 7 -28.13 20.20 73.91
C SER A 7 -27.00 19.20 73.58
N ARG A 8 -25.91 19.33 74.33
CA ARG A 8 -24.74 18.43 74.42
C ARG A 8 -24.99 17.42 75.54
N VAL A 9 -24.51 16.18 75.42
CA VAL A 9 -23.94 15.33 76.51
C VAL A 9 -23.03 14.30 75.82
N LEU A 10 -21.70 14.43 75.89
CA LEU A 10 -20.73 13.96 76.91
C LEU A 10 -20.41 12.45 76.85
N VAL A 11 -19.14 12.19 76.53
CA VAL A 11 -18.40 10.93 76.54
C VAL A 11 -18.20 10.46 77.98
N ALA A 12 -18.34 9.15 78.22
CA ALA A 12 -17.72 8.46 79.34
C ALA A 12 -17.26 7.07 78.90
N GLY A 13 -15.94 6.89 78.85
CA GLY A 13 -15.31 5.59 78.70
C GLY A 13 -15.19 4.90 80.07
N ILE A 14 -15.32 3.58 80.07
CA ILE A 14 -14.88 2.72 81.17
C ILE A 14 -14.14 1.55 80.53
N CYS A 15 -12.82 1.51 80.74
CA CYS A 15 -11.97 0.35 80.53
C CYS A 15 -12.17 -0.63 81.69
N ILE A 16 -12.48 -1.89 81.38
CA ILE A 16 -12.17 -3.01 82.28
C ILE A 16 -11.46 -4.08 81.45
N SER A 17 -10.19 -4.27 81.78
CA SER A 17 -9.32 -5.34 81.35
C SER A 17 -9.59 -6.60 82.17
N THR A 18 -9.89 -7.72 81.53
CA THR A 18 -9.58 -9.06 82.07
C THR A 18 -9.29 -10.01 80.92
N LEU A 19 -8.04 -10.49 80.90
CA LEU A 19 -7.57 -11.65 80.15
C LEU A 19 -8.43 -12.88 80.45
N LEU A 20 -8.78 -13.64 79.41
CA LEU A 20 -8.74 -15.12 79.35
C LEU A 20 -9.23 -15.56 77.96
N SER A 21 -8.28 -16.05 77.16
CA SER A 21 -8.54 -16.82 75.92
C SER A 21 -9.24 -18.13 76.28
N PRO A 22 -10.24 -18.55 75.49
CA PRO A 22 -9.95 -19.51 74.44
C PRO A 22 -10.43 -19.00 73.09
N VAL A 23 -9.60 -19.22 72.06
CA VAL A 23 -9.89 -18.91 70.66
C VAL A 23 -11.11 -19.74 70.23
N ALA A 24 -12.28 -19.13 70.29
CA ALA A 24 -13.50 -19.59 69.66
C ALA A 24 -13.69 -18.78 68.37
N PHE A 25 -13.91 -19.49 67.27
CA PHE A 25 -14.43 -18.93 66.03
C PHE A 25 -15.72 -18.15 66.33
N GLU A 26 -15.64 -16.83 66.43
CA GLU A 26 -16.80 -15.95 66.32
C GLU A 26 -17.14 -15.84 64.83
N ALA A 27 -18.18 -16.57 64.42
CA ALA A 27 -18.86 -16.35 63.15
C ALA A 27 -19.21 -14.85 63.06
N SER A 28 -18.74 -14.18 62.00
CA SER A 28 -19.15 -12.83 61.69
C SER A 28 -20.67 -12.80 61.56
N LYS A 29 -21.32 -12.08 62.47
CA LYS A 29 -22.70 -11.64 62.28
C LYS A 29 -22.69 -10.55 61.21
N GLY A 30 -22.79 -10.97 59.95
CA GLY A 30 -23.00 -10.13 58.79
C GLY A 30 -23.80 -10.94 57.78
N TYR A 31 -25.07 -10.58 57.60
CA TYR A 31 -26.07 -11.25 56.75
C TYR A 31 -26.53 -12.65 57.17
N ALA A 32 -27.03 -12.73 58.40
CA ALA A 32 -28.25 -13.50 58.68
C ALA A 32 -29.34 -12.50 59.05
N ALA A 33 -29.88 -11.79 58.05
CA ALA A 33 -31.16 -11.13 58.25
C ALA A 33 -32.23 -12.25 58.27
N PRO A 34 -33.03 -12.39 59.33
CA PRO A 34 -34.32 -13.04 59.17
C PRO A 34 -35.05 -12.28 58.08
N LEU A 35 -35.83 -12.97 57.25
CA LEU A 35 -36.96 -12.34 56.57
C LEU A 35 -37.86 -11.73 57.66
N GLU A 36 -37.57 -10.50 58.07
CA GLU A 36 -38.53 -9.66 58.76
C GLU A 36 -39.69 -9.46 57.78
N GLU A 37 -40.89 -9.76 58.26
CA GLU A 37 -42.14 -9.38 57.62
C GLU A 37 -42.06 -7.92 57.17
N ASN A 38 -42.01 -7.72 55.86
CA ASN A 38 -42.20 -6.43 55.24
C ASN A 38 -43.66 -6.02 55.46
N LYS A 39 -43.97 -5.46 56.64
CA LYS A 39 -45.21 -4.73 56.90
C LYS A 39 -45.14 -3.39 56.18
N GLY A 40 -45.61 -3.35 54.94
CA GLY A 40 -45.79 -2.08 54.23
C GLY A 40 -45.76 -2.14 52.72
N GLY A 41 -46.46 -3.09 52.10
CA GLY A 41 -46.70 -3.10 50.67
C GLY A 41 -47.57 -4.28 50.32
N GLN A 42 -48.70 -4.06 49.65
CA GLN A 42 -49.55 -5.14 49.14
C GLN A 42 -48.75 -5.96 48.11
N LEU A 43 -48.06 -7.00 48.58
CA LEU A 43 -47.73 -8.15 47.76
C LEU A 43 -49.05 -8.89 47.52
N GLU A 44 -49.48 -8.98 46.28
CA GLU A 44 -50.46 -9.99 45.90
C GLU A 44 -49.93 -11.34 46.39
N GLU A 45 -50.68 -12.00 47.29
CA GLU A 45 -50.46 -13.40 47.64
C GLU A 45 -50.49 -14.21 46.34
N SER A 46 -49.32 -14.62 45.84
CA SER A 46 -49.25 -15.49 44.68
C SER A 46 -49.89 -16.84 45.05
N LYS A 47 -50.93 -17.21 44.32
CA LYS A 47 -51.60 -18.53 44.40
C LYS A 47 -50.72 -19.67 43.87
N GLU A 48 -49.40 -19.52 43.81
CA GLU A 48 -48.49 -20.56 43.32
C GLU A 48 -48.25 -21.61 44.42
N ASN A 49 -48.34 -22.88 44.05
CA ASN A 49 -47.96 -23.98 44.92
C ASN A 49 -46.47 -23.83 45.27
N ARG A 50 -46.12 -23.83 46.57
CA ARG A 50 -44.75 -23.60 47.07
C ARG A 50 -43.69 -24.50 46.40
N LEU A 51 -44.10 -25.67 45.89
CA LEU A 51 -43.28 -26.68 45.21
C LEU A 51 -43.18 -26.52 43.68
N GLU A 52 -44.01 -25.67 43.06
CA GLU A 52 -44.17 -25.53 41.60
C GLU A 52 -44.06 -24.06 41.18
N GLN A 53 -42.92 -23.45 41.51
CA GLN A 53 -42.63 -22.05 41.18
C GLN A 53 -42.41 -21.89 39.68
N ARG A 54 -43.06 -20.90 39.06
CA ARG A 54 -42.87 -20.56 37.63
C ARG A 54 -42.33 -19.16 37.39
N THR A 55 -42.32 -18.32 38.41
CA THR A 55 -41.73 -16.97 38.36
C THR A 55 -40.45 -16.95 39.19
N PHE A 56 -39.34 -16.49 38.60
CA PHE A 56 -38.00 -16.53 39.17
C PHE A 56 -37.40 -15.14 39.26
N HIS A 57 -36.90 -14.80 40.44
CA HIS A 57 -36.15 -13.58 40.72
C HIS A 57 -34.65 -13.90 40.64
N LEU A 58 -34.00 -13.42 39.59
CA LEU A 58 -32.65 -13.82 39.22
C LEU A 58 -31.67 -12.69 39.52
N PRO A 59 -30.90 -12.75 40.62
CA PRO A 59 -29.86 -11.76 40.89
C PRO A 59 -28.74 -11.87 39.86
N GLY A 60 -28.12 -10.74 39.52
CA GLY A 60 -26.92 -10.70 38.70
C GLY A 60 -25.78 -11.46 39.38
N LYS A 61 -25.27 -12.50 38.70
CA LYS A 61 -24.16 -13.33 39.21
C LYS A 61 -22.81 -12.98 38.60
N GLY A 62 -22.78 -12.13 37.58
CA GLY A 62 -21.59 -11.87 36.77
C GLY A 62 -21.23 -13.02 35.83
N SER A 63 -20.25 -12.79 34.97
CA SER A 63 -19.75 -13.78 34.01
C SER A 63 -18.84 -14.81 34.68
N VAL A 64 -19.10 -16.10 34.45
CA VAL A 64 -18.22 -17.19 34.91
C VAL A 64 -16.83 -17.16 34.26
N GLU A 65 -16.73 -16.63 33.04
CA GLU A 65 -15.46 -16.49 32.31
C GLU A 65 -14.61 -15.35 32.91
N GLU A 66 -15.23 -14.21 33.24
CA GLU A 66 -14.57 -13.12 33.97
C GLU A 66 -14.08 -13.60 35.35
N GLU A 67 -14.90 -14.37 36.05
CA GLU A 67 -14.56 -14.96 37.35
C GLU A 67 -13.41 -15.96 37.26
N GLN A 68 -13.39 -16.84 36.25
CA GLN A 68 -12.29 -17.78 36.02
C GLN A 68 -10.94 -17.05 35.88
N LYS A 69 -10.92 -15.95 35.12
CA LYS A 69 -9.71 -15.13 34.93
C LYS A 69 -9.32 -14.38 36.20
N ARG A 70 -10.28 -13.75 36.89
CA ARG A 70 -10.04 -13.05 38.16
C ARG A 70 -9.43 -13.98 39.22
N LEU A 71 -9.99 -15.19 39.32
CA LEU A 71 -9.54 -16.21 40.27
C LEU A 71 -8.26 -16.92 39.83
N LYS A 72 -7.94 -16.84 38.53
CA LYS A 72 -6.82 -17.49 37.84
C LYS A 72 -6.91 -19.02 37.89
N VAL A 73 -8.11 -19.57 37.79
CA VAL A 73 -8.40 -21.01 37.86
C VAL A 73 -8.60 -21.63 36.48
N ARG A 74 -8.52 -22.96 36.40
CA ARG A 74 -8.61 -23.69 35.12
C ARG A 74 -10.03 -23.91 34.61
N TYR A 75 -11.01 -24.02 35.52
CA TYR A 75 -12.39 -24.34 35.16
C TYR A 75 -13.33 -23.20 35.54
N VAL A 76 -14.40 -23.05 34.76
CA VAL A 76 -15.51 -22.13 35.08
C VAL A 76 -16.49 -22.82 36.03
N LEU A 77 -17.17 -22.05 36.86
CA LEU A 77 -18.21 -22.55 37.78
C LEU A 77 -19.56 -22.72 37.07
N SER A 78 -20.56 -23.21 37.79
CA SER A 78 -21.90 -23.43 37.23
C SER A 78 -22.59 -22.11 36.90
N THR A 79 -23.13 -22.02 35.69
CA THR A 79 -24.00 -20.93 35.24
C THR A 79 -25.45 -21.14 35.65
N ASN A 80 -25.79 -22.31 36.18
CA ASN A 80 -27.17 -22.76 36.33
C ASN A 80 -27.85 -22.15 37.57
N GLU A 81 -28.93 -21.40 37.34
CA GLU A 81 -29.95 -21.16 38.34
C GLU A 81 -31.11 -22.14 38.13
N PRO A 82 -31.37 -23.08 39.06
CA PRO A 82 -32.32 -24.18 38.85
C PRO A 82 -33.77 -23.68 38.91
N THR A 83 -34.58 -24.19 37.98
CA THR A 83 -36.02 -23.85 37.91
C THR A 83 -36.93 -24.93 38.48
N GLY A 84 -36.46 -26.19 38.56
CA GLY A 84 -37.31 -27.33 38.88
C GLY A 84 -38.31 -27.66 37.76
N ILE A 85 -38.04 -27.21 36.53
CA ILE A 85 -38.85 -27.46 35.33
C ILE A 85 -38.06 -28.31 34.35
N TYR A 86 -38.67 -29.39 33.87
CA TYR A 86 -38.20 -30.26 32.80
C TYR A 86 -38.96 -29.94 31.52
N ALA A 87 -38.23 -29.67 30.44
CA ALA A 87 -38.75 -29.54 29.08
C ALA A 87 -38.59 -30.85 28.33
N GLY A 88 -39.68 -31.36 27.75
CA GLY A 88 -39.64 -32.52 26.88
C GLY A 88 -38.93 -32.25 25.55
N PRO A 89 -38.49 -33.29 24.82
CA PRO A 89 -37.94 -33.13 23.47
C PRO A 89 -38.91 -32.42 22.53
N ASN A 90 -38.45 -31.33 21.91
CA ASN A 90 -39.22 -30.44 21.04
C ASN A 90 -40.42 -29.75 21.70
N GLU A 91 -40.49 -29.74 23.04
CA GLU A 91 -41.52 -28.98 23.75
C GLU A 91 -41.23 -27.48 23.63
N GLU A 92 -42.26 -26.71 23.28
CA GLU A 92 -42.20 -25.24 23.26
C GLU A 92 -42.37 -24.69 24.67
N ILE A 93 -41.38 -23.95 25.15
CA ILE A 93 -41.40 -23.25 26.43
C ILE A 93 -41.53 -21.76 26.16
N LYS A 94 -42.56 -21.13 26.72
CA LYS A 94 -42.76 -19.68 26.63
C LYS A 94 -42.33 -19.01 27.92
N ILE A 95 -41.43 -18.03 27.79
CA ILE A 95 -40.80 -17.35 28.91
C ILE A 95 -40.96 -15.84 28.74
N GLU A 96 -41.54 -15.17 29.73
CA GLU A 96 -41.61 -13.72 29.81
C GLU A 96 -40.44 -13.19 30.66
N ILE A 97 -39.63 -12.29 30.10
CA ILE A 97 -38.56 -11.59 30.81
C ILE A 97 -39.02 -10.16 31.12
N LYS A 98 -39.16 -9.84 32.41
CA LYS A 98 -39.47 -8.50 32.88
C LYS A 98 -38.18 -7.75 33.25
N GLY A 99 -38.05 -6.53 32.74
CA GLY A 99 -36.88 -5.67 32.92
C GLY A 99 -36.33 -5.18 31.57
N THR A 100 -35.14 -4.61 31.58
CA THR A 100 -34.46 -4.09 30.36
C THR A 100 -33.24 -4.89 29.95
N GLN A 101 -32.78 -5.81 30.80
CA GLN A 101 -31.59 -6.62 30.57
C GLN A 101 -31.98 -7.97 29.96
N SER A 102 -31.20 -8.44 28.98
CA SER A 102 -31.28 -9.82 28.51
C SER A 102 -30.56 -10.76 29.49
N ILE A 103 -30.98 -12.01 29.48
CA ILE A 103 -30.37 -13.12 30.24
C ILE A 103 -30.24 -14.34 29.34
N LYS A 104 -29.64 -15.41 29.86
CA LYS A 104 -29.61 -16.71 29.17
C LYS A 104 -30.51 -17.73 29.84
N ALA A 105 -30.93 -18.71 29.05
CA ALA A 105 -31.49 -19.97 29.54
C ALA A 105 -30.77 -21.16 28.94
N PHE A 106 -30.78 -22.27 29.67
CA PHE A 106 -30.21 -23.54 29.23
C PHE A 106 -31.27 -24.63 29.32
N ILE A 107 -31.34 -25.51 28.32
CA ILE A 107 -32.11 -26.75 28.40
C ILE A 107 -31.15 -27.93 28.30
N GLY A 108 -31.06 -28.71 29.38
CA GLY A 108 -30.14 -29.83 29.55
C GLY A 108 -29.07 -29.57 30.61
N THR A 109 -28.42 -30.62 31.09
CA THR A 109 -27.37 -30.57 32.12
C THR A 109 -26.15 -31.37 31.68
N LYS A 110 -24.97 -30.74 31.67
CA LYS A 110 -23.72 -31.42 31.29
C LYS A 110 -23.46 -32.64 32.17
N SER A 111 -22.96 -33.72 31.57
CA SER A 111 -22.71 -35.04 32.18
C SER A 111 -23.94 -35.80 32.69
N TYR A 112 -25.01 -35.14 33.12
CA TYR A 112 -26.28 -35.81 33.42
C TYR A 112 -26.97 -36.33 32.15
N ASP A 113 -26.87 -35.53 31.08
CA ASP A 113 -27.41 -35.83 29.76
C ASP A 113 -26.29 -36.28 28.81
N GLU A 114 -26.62 -37.15 27.86
CA GLU A 114 -25.65 -37.74 26.91
C GLU A 114 -24.93 -36.69 26.06
N LYS A 115 -25.59 -35.57 25.81
CA LYS A 115 -25.03 -34.37 25.18
C LYS A 115 -25.32 -33.19 26.10
N GLY A 116 -24.42 -32.20 26.15
CA GLY A 116 -24.57 -31.01 26.99
C GLY A 116 -25.81 -30.16 26.69
N PHE A 117 -25.96 -29.07 27.44
CA PHE A 117 -27.10 -28.15 27.32
C PHE A 117 -27.18 -27.44 25.96
N GLU A 118 -28.40 -27.05 25.58
CA GLU A 118 -28.65 -26.06 24.51
C GLU A 118 -28.83 -24.68 25.17
N GLU A 119 -28.14 -23.66 24.64
CA GLU A 119 -28.16 -22.29 25.17
C GLU A 119 -29.13 -21.41 24.37
N PHE A 120 -29.87 -20.56 25.08
CA PHE A 120 -30.84 -19.63 24.52
C PHE A 120 -30.63 -18.22 25.08
N GLU A 121 -30.52 -17.22 24.21
CA GLU A 121 -30.58 -15.81 24.62
C GLU A 121 -32.03 -15.39 24.81
N LEU A 122 -32.37 -14.86 25.98
CA LEU A 122 -33.70 -14.36 26.31
C LEU A 122 -33.69 -12.84 26.38
N LYS A 123 -34.48 -12.22 25.50
CA LYS A 123 -34.63 -10.76 25.41
C LYS A 123 -35.77 -10.29 26.31
N PRO A 124 -35.79 -9.02 26.75
CA PRO A 124 -36.96 -8.44 27.41
C PRO A 124 -38.26 -8.69 26.63
N GLY A 125 -39.32 -9.10 27.33
CA GLY A 125 -40.60 -9.52 26.75
C GLY A 125 -40.75 -11.03 26.60
N GLU A 126 -41.64 -11.47 25.72
CA GLU A 126 -41.92 -12.89 25.49
C GLU A 126 -40.87 -13.54 24.58
N ASN A 127 -40.43 -14.75 24.98
CA ASN A 127 -39.50 -15.59 24.24
C ASN A 127 -40.09 -16.99 24.12
N ASN A 128 -39.98 -17.59 22.93
CA ASN A 128 -40.36 -18.98 22.69
C ASN A 128 -39.09 -19.78 22.39
N ILE A 129 -38.79 -20.77 23.22
CA ILE A 129 -37.61 -21.63 23.08
C ILE A 129 -38.04 -23.10 23.04
N SER A 130 -37.26 -23.92 22.36
CA SER A 130 -37.48 -25.37 22.32
C SER A 130 -36.15 -26.08 22.10
N SER A 131 -35.90 -27.17 22.83
CA SER A 131 -34.73 -28.02 22.63
C SER A 131 -35.15 -29.32 21.96
N SER A 132 -34.42 -29.72 20.93
CA SER A 132 -34.72 -30.97 20.20
C SER A 132 -34.61 -32.23 21.07
N ARG A 133 -33.85 -32.13 22.17
CA ARG A 133 -33.52 -33.24 23.07
C ARG A 133 -34.24 -33.17 24.41
N GLY A 134 -34.77 -32.00 24.77
CA GLY A 134 -35.32 -31.74 26.09
C GLY A 134 -34.23 -31.71 27.17
N GLY A 135 -34.65 -31.56 28.43
CA GLY A 135 -33.76 -31.47 29.58
C GLY A 135 -34.27 -30.52 30.66
N ILE A 136 -33.49 -30.36 31.72
CA ILE A 136 -33.80 -29.40 32.80
C ILE A 136 -33.62 -27.97 32.28
N LEU A 137 -34.58 -27.10 32.57
CA LEU A 137 -34.49 -25.67 32.29
C LEU A 137 -33.70 -24.96 33.40
N TYR A 138 -32.69 -24.18 33.03
CA TYR A 138 -31.97 -23.28 33.92
C TYR A 138 -31.99 -21.86 33.38
N PHE A 139 -31.89 -20.88 34.28
CA PHE A 139 -31.62 -19.49 33.91
C PHE A 139 -30.19 -19.09 34.27
N TYR A 140 -29.70 -18.03 33.63
CA TYR A 140 -28.43 -17.41 33.96
C TYR A 140 -28.48 -15.91 33.72
N ASN A 141 -28.52 -15.15 34.82
CA ASN A 141 -28.33 -13.71 34.81
C ASN A 141 -26.84 -13.39 34.97
N MET A 142 -26.16 -13.19 33.84
CA MET A 142 -24.72 -12.90 33.79
C MET A 142 -24.36 -11.43 34.05
N ASN A 143 -25.35 -10.57 34.31
CA ASN A 143 -25.08 -9.19 34.68
C ASN A 143 -24.39 -9.15 36.06
N ASN A 144 -23.50 -8.18 36.29
CA ASN A 144 -22.76 -8.05 37.55
C ASN A 144 -23.66 -7.54 38.69
N ASP A 145 -24.73 -6.82 38.35
CA ASP A 145 -25.69 -6.21 39.25
C ASP A 145 -27.12 -6.25 38.66
N GLY A 146 -28.11 -5.95 39.51
CA GLY A 146 -29.53 -5.95 39.16
C GLY A 146 -30.22 -7.31 39.35
N GLU A 147 -31.55 -7.27 39.36
CA GLU A 147 -32.40 -8.47 39.40
C GLU A 147 -33.26 -8.50 38.13
N VAL A 148 -33.36 -9.67 37.51
CA VAL A 148 -34.26 -9.91 36.37
C VAL A 148 -35.33 -10.89 36.80
N THR A 149 -36.60 -10.57 36.51
CA THR A 149 -37.71 -11.51 36.74
C THR A 149 -38.00 -12.29 35.47
N ALA A 150 -37.93 -13.62 35.55
CA ALA A 150 -38.27 -14.53 34.45
C ALA A 150 -39.49 -15.39 34.83
N SER A 151 -40.52 -15.42 33.98
CA SER A 151 -41.74 -16.19 34.20
C SER A 151 -41.96 -17.22 33.09
N VAL A 152 -42.02 -18.51 33.45
CA VAL A 152 -42.36 -19.59 32.51
C VAL A 152 -43.88 -19.70 32.39
N ILE A 153 -44.44 -18.98 31.42
CA ILE A 153 -45.89 -18.82 31.26
C ILE A 153 -46.56 -20.00 30.52
N HIS A 154 -45.79 -20.78 29.76
CA HIS A 154 -46.28 -21.99 29.09
C HIS A 154 -45.18 -23.04 28.88
N GLY A 155 -45.57 -24.32 28.87
CA GLY A 155 -44.67 -25.45 28.68
C GLY A 155 -43.92 -25.86 29.95
N GLY A 156 -43.32 -27.04 29.89
CA GLY A 156 -42.49 -27.64 30.93
C GLY A 156 -43.28 -28.25 32.08
N SER A 157 -42.73 -29.31 32.66
CA SER A 157 -43.30 -30.06 33.79
C SER A 157 -42.41 -29.97 35.02
N HIS A 158 -43.00 -29.94 36.22
CA HIS A 158 -42.22 -29.85 37.46
C HIS A 158 -41.63 -31.20 37.86
N PHE A 159 -40.45 -31.15 38.49
CA PHE A 159 -39.80 -32.27 39.16
C PHE A 159 -39.28 -31.85 40.55
N PRO A 160 -38.84 -32.79 41.42
CA PRO A 160 -38.35 -32.44 42.75
C PRO A 160 -37.15 -31.49 42.73
N LEU A 161 -37.33 -30.27 43.26
CA LEU A 161 -36.27 -29.29 43.53
C LEU A 161 -36.34 -28.87 45.00
N PHE A 162 -35.42 -29.38 45.81
CA PHE A 162 -35.22 -28.92 47.17
C PHE A 162 -34.41 -27.61 47.18
N VAL A 163 -34.76 -26.66 48.04
CA VAL A 163 -34.07 -25.37 48.14
C VAL A 163 -33.87 -25.06 49.62
N LEU A 164 -32.61 -24.99 50.06
CA LEU A 164 -32.25 -24.67 51.43
C LEU A 164 -32.82 -23.30 51.83
N GLY A 165 -33.37 -23.20 53.05
CA GLY A 165 -34.04 -22.00 53.55
C GLY A 165 -35.48 -21.83 53.06
N LYS A 166 -35.85 -22.39 51.89
CA LYS A 166 -37.23 -22.38 51.37
C LYS A 166 -38.02 -23.64 51.70
N HIS A 167 -37.41 -24.83 51.65
CA HIS A 167 -38.07 -26.12 51.82
C HIS A 167 -37.61 -26.84 53.10
N THR A 168 -38.51 -27.61 53.72
CA THR A 168 -38.26 -28.44 54.90
C THR A 168 -38.12 -29.93 54.54
N LYS A 169 -37.65 -30.77 55.47
CA LYS A 169 -37.66 -32.24 55.29
C LYS A 169 -39.04 -32.79 54.92
N LYS A 170 -40.11 -32.22 55.49
CA LYS A 170 -41.48 -32.61 55.17
C LYS A 170 -41.87 -32.25 53.73
N ASP A 171 -41.44 -31.09 53.26
CA ASP A 171 -41.65 -30.68 51.86
C ASP A 171 -40.89 -31.61 50.91
N TRP A 172 -39.66 -31.97 51.25
CA TRP A 172 -38.86 -32.94 50.51
C TRP A 172 -39.57 -34.30 50.37
N ASP A 173 -40.05 -34.86 51.48
CA ASP A 173 -40.79 -36.13 51.46
C ASP A 173 -42.08 -36.03 50.63
N ALA A 174 -42.74 -34.86 50.66
CA ALA A 174 -43.89 -34.58 49.83
C ALA A 174 -43.53 -34.50 48.33
N MET A 175 -42.41 -33.87 47.96
CA MET A 175 -41.93 -33.82 46.57
C MET A 175 -41.66 -35.22 46.03
N LEU A 176 -40.89 -36.04 46.75
CA LEU A 176 -40.55 -37.40 46.33
C LEU A 176 -41.78 -38.30 46.21
N LYS A 177 -42.81 -38.08 47.05
CA LYS A 177 -44.09 -38.80 46.94
C LYS A 177 -44.95 -38.33 45.77
N LYS A 178 -44.92 -37.03 45.46
CA LYS A 178 -45.74 -36.39 44.42
C LYS A 178 -45.24 -36.74 43.02
N TYR A 179 -43.94 -36.56 42.76
CA TYR A 179 -43.36 -36.76 41.44
C TYR A 179 -42.85 -38.19 41.31
N LYS A 180 -43.61 -39.04 40.62
CA LYS A 180 -43.23 -40.44 40.36
C LYS A 180 -42.31 -40.52 39.14
N ASN A 181 -41.18 -41.21 39.28
CA ASN A 181 -40.15 -41.38 38.24
C ASN A 181 -39.77 -40.06 37.54
N PRO A 182 -39.40 -39.00 38.30
CA PRO A 182 -39.05 -37.72 37.69
C PRO A 182 -37.78 -37.84 36.85
N TYR A 183 -37.60 -36.92 35.91
CA TYR A 183 -36.41 -36.89 35.05
C TYR A 183 -35.09 -36.78 35.84
N ALA A 184 -35.13 -36.00 36.92
CA ALA A 184 -34.04 -35.76 37.85
C ALA A 184 -34.60 -35.38 39.22
N VAL A 185 -33.70 -35.23 40.18
CA VAL A 185 -33.94 -34.62 41.49
C VAL A 185 -32.82 -33.61 41.72
N GLU A 186 -33.19 -32.39 42.10
CA GLU A 186 -32.23 -31.33 42.41
C GLU A 186 -32.29 -30.88 43.86
N LEU A 187 -31.12 -30.58 44.42
CA LEU A 187 -30.99 -29.95 45.74
C LEU A 187 -30.11 -28.71 45.61
N LYS A 188 -30.69 -27.56 45.95
CA LYS A 188 -30.03 -26.26 45.91
C LYS A 188 -29.70 -25.77 47.31
N GLY A 189 -28.42 -25.48 47.54
CA GLY A 189 -27.89 -24.77 48.71
C GLY A 189 -27.69 -23.27 48.40
N GLU A 190 -26.88 -22.62 49.22
CA GLU A 190 -26.46 -21.22 49.02
C GLU A 190 -25.29 -21.11 48.04
N ARG A 191 -24.41 -22.14 47.99
CA ARG A 191 -23.24 -22.25 47.11
C ARG A 191 -23.13 -23.59 46.39
N SER A 192 -23.99 -24.54 46.71
CA SER A 192 -24.02 -25.88 46.13
C SER A 192 -25.28 -26.13 45.31
N LEU A 193 -25.14 -26.91 44.24
CA LEU A 193 -26.27 -27.45 43.47
C LEU A 193 -26.01 -28.93 43.19
N ILE A 194 -26.91 -29.83 43.57
CA ILE A 194 -26.80 -31.26 43.27
C ILE A 194 -27.85 -31.62 42.24
N THR A 195 -27.44 -32.28 41.15
CA THR A 195 -28.33 -32.85 40.15
C THR A 195 -28.12 -34.37 40.11
N ALA A 196 -29.13 -35.12 40.56
CA ALA A 196 -29.06 -36.57 40.70
C ALA A 196 -30.28 -37.25 40.09
N SER A 197 -30.15 -38.54 39.83
CA SER A 197 -31.24 -39.42 39.43
C SER A 197 -32.12 -39.74 40.65
N PRO A 198 -33.41 -40.07 40.43
CA PRO A 198 -34.28 -40.55 41.49
C PRO A 198 -33.74 -41.83 42.16
N GLU A 199 -33.02 -42.65 41.40
CA GLU A 199 -32.41 -43.89 41.88
C GLU A 199 -31.24 -43.61 42.84
N ALA A 200 -30.33 -42.71 42.50
CA ALA A 200 -29.24 -42.31 43.39
C ALA A 200 -29.77 -41.71 44.70
N VAL A 201 -30.81 -40.87 44.63
CA VAL A 201 -31.47 -40.31 45.82
C VAL A 201 -32.08 -41.41 46.69
N ALA A 202 -32.80 -42.37 46.08
CA ALA A 202 -33.40 -43.49 46.80
C ALA A 202 -32.35 -44.40 47.45
N ASN A 203 -31.22 -44.65 46.77
CA ASN A 203 -30.19 -45.57 47.23
C ASN A 203 -29.30 -44.97 48.33
N TYR A 204 -28.99 -43.67 48.27
CA TYR A 204 -27.90 -43.10 49.07
C TYR A 204 -28.32 -42.08 50.12
N MET A 205 -29.45 -41.38 49.93
CA MET A 205 -29.87 -40.42 50.95
C MET A 205 -30.40 -41.16 52.18
N GLY A 206 -31.23 -42.21 52.05
CA GLY A 206 -31.75 -42.96 53.19
C GLY A 206 -32.36 -42.05 54.27
N GLU A 207 -31.78 -42.03 55.47
CA GLU A 207 -32.17 -41.15 56.59
C GLU A 207 -31.54 -39.74 56.55
N THR A 208 -30.73 -39.42 55.53
CA THR A 208 -30.08 -38.12 55.36
C THR A 208 -31.12 -37.01 55.24
N ASP A 209 -31.01 -36.00 56.10
CA ASP A 209 -31.81 -34.78 55.99
C ASP A 209 -31.20 -33.86 54.89
N PRO A 210 -31.96 -33.48 53.84
CA PRO A 210 -31.47 -32.58 52.80
C PRO A 210 -31.05 -31.21 53.36
N VAL A 211 -31.63 -30.74 54.47
CA VAL A 211 -31.21 -29.47 55.11
C VAL A 211 -29.78 -29.59 55.65
N GLU A 212 -29.48 -30.68 56.36
CA GLU A 212 -28.16 -30.91 56.93
C GLU A 212 -27.12 -31.20 55.85
N LEU A 213 -27.50 -31.97 54.83
CA LEU A 213 -26.65 -32.29 53.69
C LEU A 213 -26.22 -31.03 52.93
N MET A 214 -27.18 -30.17 52.53
CA MET A 214 -26.85 -28.97 51.78
C MET A 214 -26.03 -27.98 52.61
N ARG A 215 -26.30 -27.87 53.92
CA ARG A 215 -25.46 -27.07 54.83
C ARG A 215 -24.02 -27.58 54.91
N LEU A 216 -23.82 -28.91 54.91
CA LEU A 216 -22.48 -29.50 54.93
C LEU A 216 -21.73 -29.22 53.61
N HIS A 217 -22.39 -29.38 52.46
CA HIS A 217 -21.82 -29.00 51.16
C HIS A 217 -21.42 -27.52 51.11
N ASP A 218 -22.33 -26.61 51.48
CA ASP A 218 -22.04 -25.18 51.51
C ASP A 218 -20.89 -24.83 52.48
N LYS A 219 -20.80 -25.52 53.63
CA LYS A 219 -19.69 -25.36 54.58
C LYS A 219 -18.36 -25.80 53.96
N ILE A 220 -18.31 -26.94 53.29
CA ILE A 220 -17.10 -27.44 52.62
C ILE A 220 -16.66 -26.47 51.53
N ILE A 221 -17.58 -26.02 50.67
CA ILE A 221 -17.28 -25.05 49.60
C ILE A 221 -16.75 -23.73 50.18
N ARG A 222 -17.37 -23.19 51.23
CA ARG A 222 -16.87 -21.97 51.89
C ARG A 222 -15.49 -22.17 52.51
N PHE A 223 -15.22 -23.36 53.02
CA PHE A 223 -13.93 -23.67 53.60
C PHE A 223 -12.83 -23.79 52.53
N GLU A 224 -13.09 -24.46 51.41
CA GLU A 224 -12.15 -24.48 50.28
C GLU A 224 -11.93 -23.09 49.67
N ASN A 225 -13.00 -22.29 49.54
CA ASN A 225 -12.88 -20.87 49.21
C ASN A 225 -11.93 -20.15 50.17
N SER A 226 -12.04 -20.40 51.48
CA SER A 226 -11.17 -19.78 52.47
C SER A 226 -9.70 -20.17 52.29
N VAL A 227 -9.40 -21.43 51.94
CA VAL A 227 -8.04 -21.92 51.61
C VAL A 227 -7.50 -21.21 50.36
N ALA A 228 -8.39 -20.96 49.38
CA ALA A 228 -8.09 -20.14 48.20
C ALA A 228 -8.06 -18.63 48.51
N GLY A 229 -8.19 -18.20 49.77
CA GLY A 229 -8.19 -16.78 50.15
C GLY A 229 -9.40 -16.00 49.64
N LEU A 230 -10.56 -16.65 49.55
CA LEU A 230 -11.83 -16.10 49.12
C LEU A 230 -12.83 -16.06 50.28
N SER A 231 -13.61 -14.98 50.36
CA SER A 231 -14.71 -14.85 51.32
C SER A 231 -15.88 -14.10 50.69
N GLU A 232 -17.09 -14.33 51.22
CA GLU A 232 -18.31 -13.68 50.71
C GLU A 232 -18.30 -12.17 50.94
N ASP A 233 -17.74 -11.71 52.05
CA ASP A 233 -17.55 -10.27 52.34
C ASP A 233 -16.25 -9.71 51.73
N GLY A 234 -15.46 -10.55 51.06
CA GLY A 234 -14.21 -10.17 50.42
C GLY A 234 -14.43 -9.20 49.27
N ILE A 235 -13.40 -8.45 48.91
CA ILE A 235 -13.41 -7.50 47.80
C ILE A 235 -12.32 -7.82 46.79
N GLY A 236 -12.50 -7.38 45.54
CA GLY A 236 -11.49 -7.53 44.50
C GLY A 236 -11.03 -8.98 44.33
N VAL A 237 -9.73 -9.23 44.54
CA VAL A 237 -9.11 -10.57 44.42
C VAL A 237 -9.49 -11.56 45.54
N SER A 238 -10.16 -11.10 46.59
CA SER A 238 -10.60 -11.92 47.73
C SER A 238 -12.11 -12.20 47.76
N LYS A 239 -12.89 -11.62 46.85
CA LYS A 239 -14.33 -11.87 46.76
C LYS A 239 -14.59 -13.30 46.29
N ALA A 240 -15.39 -14.07 47.02
CA ALA A 240 -15.86 -15.38 46.56
C ALA A 240 -16.88 -15.22 45.41
N PRO A 241 -16.85 -16.09 44.38
CA PRO A 241 -17.83 -16.05 43.30
C PRO A 241 -19.25 -16.33 43.81
N ASN A 242 -20.25 -15.75 43.13
CA ASN A 242 -21.67 -15.95 43.45
C ASN A 242 -22.27 -17.20 42.79
N HIS A 243 -21.52 -17.85 41.90
CA HIS A 243 -21.90 -19.05 41.17
C HIS A 243 -21.87 -20.29 42.06
N TYR A 244 -22.65 -21.31 41.69
CA TYR A 244 -22.67 -22.57 42.45
C TYR A 244 -21.53 -23.49 42.02
N ILE A 245 -21.10 -24.33 42.95
CA ILE A 245 -20.42 -25.57 42.61
C ILE A 245 -21.50 -26.63 42.42
N GLN A 246 -21.60 -27.14 41.19
CA GLN A 246 -22.60 -28.13 40.83
C GLN A 246 -22.02 -29.54 40.89
N PHE A 247 -22.70 -30.44 41.59
CA PHE A 247 -22.39 -31.86 41.72
C PHE A 247 -23.38 -32.64 40.85
N VAL A 248 -22.89 -33.33 39.83
CA VAL A 248 -23.75 -33.96 38.82
C VAL A 248 -23.48 -35.45 38.74
N GLU A 249 -24.52 -36.25 38.82
CA GLU A 249 -24.43 -37.67 38.48
C GLU A 249 -24.23 -37.86 36.97
N LYS A 250 -23.16 -38.54 36.56
CA LYS A 250 -22.98 -39.01 35.17
C LYS A 250 -23.74 -40.32 34.98
N ARG A 251 -25.04 -40.24 34.69
CA ARG A 251 -25.96 -41.40 34.57
C ARG A 251 -25.52 -42.47 33.57
N LYS A 252 -24.81 -42.05 32.51
CA LYS A 252 -24.26 -42.94 31.49
C LYS A 252 -22.73 -42.78 31.48
N PRO A 253 -22.02 -43.39 32.44
CA PRO A 253 -20.57 -43.29 32.48
C PRO A 253 -19.93 -44.15 31.40
N ASP A 254 -18.80 -43.69 30.88
CA ASP A 254 -17.88 -44.49 30.09
C ASP A 254 -17.13 -45.45 31.01
N LYS A 255 -16.55 -46.53 30.45
CA LYS A 255 -15.99 -47.64 31.23
C LYS A 255 -14.91 -47.21 32.26
N ASP A 256 -14.17 -46.16 31.95
CA ASP A 256 -13.02 -45.70 32.75
C ASP A 256 -13.33 -44.42 33.55
N ASP A 257 -14.60 -43.98 33.59
CA ASP A 257 -15.00 -42.85 34.43
C ASP A 257 -15.08 -43.21 35.92
N TRP A 258 -14.87 -42.21 36.77
CA TRP A 258 -15.03 -42.35 38.22
C TRP A 258 -15.64 -41.09 38.86
N MET A 259 -14.80 -40.12 39.18
CA MET A 259 -15.16 -38.78 39.62
C MET A 259 -14.27 -37.82 38.84
N PHE A 260 -14.78 -36.64 38.51
CA PHE A 260 -14.00 -35.66 37.76
C PHE A 260 -14.52 -34.23 37.97
N ALA A 261 -13.65 -33.25 37.76
CA ALA A 261 -14.00 -31.85 37.65
C ALA A 261 -13.72 -31.33 36.25
N THR A 262 -14.65 -30.53 35.72
CA THR A 262 -14.49 -29.86 34.43
C THR A 262 -15.21 -28.52 34.45
N HIS A 263 -15.23 -27.81 33.32
CA HIS A 263 -16.03 -26.59 33.20
C HIS A 263 -17.48 -26.87 33.63
N TYR A 264 -18.04 -25.95 34.42
CA TYR A 264 -19.41 -25.90 34.93
C TYR A 264 -19.75 -26.81 36.13
N HIS A 265 -19.12 -27.96 36.31
CA HIS A 265 -19.53 -28.92 37.35
C HIS A 265 -18.43 -29.93 37.75
N THR A 266 -18.71 -30.63 38.86
CA THR A 266 -18.06 -31.88 39.26
C THR A 266 -18.99 -33.05 38.92
N GLY A 267 -18.45 -34.12 38.36
CA GLY A 267 -19.17 -35.29 37.87
C GLY A 267 -18.86 -36.56 38.67
N TYR A 268 -19.87 -37.40 38.87
CA TYR A 268 -19.78 -38.60 39.70
C TYR A 268 -20.52 -39.75 39.00
N VAL A 269 -19.89 -40.91 38.82
CA VAL A 269 -20.59 -42.11 38.32
C VAL A 269 -21.61 -42.61 39.37
N PRO A 270 -22.68 -43.33 38.97
CA PRO A 270 -23.79 -43.67 39.87
C PRO A 270 -23.37 -44.39 41.16
N GLU A 271 -22.31 -45.21 41.12
CA GLU A 271 -21.78 -45.96 42.25
C GLU A 271 -21.08 -45.07 43.29
N THR A 272 -20.71 -43.86 42.90
CA THR A 272 -19.95 -42.90 43.72
C THR A 272 -20.81 -41.78 44.32
N MET A 273 -22.08 -41.72 43.91
CA MET A 273 -23.02 -40.73 44.43
C MET A 273 -23.31 -40.91 45.93
N ASP A 274 -22.95 -42.04 46.54
CA ASP A 274 -23.00 -42.21 48.00
C ASP A 274 -22.15 -41.17 48.73
N ARG A 275 -20.99 -40.78 48.18
CA ARG A 275 -20.12 -39.76 48.77
C ARG A 275 -20.67 -38.35 48.69
N VAL A 276 -21.59 -38.09 47.75
CA VAL A 276 -22.23 -36.77 47.56
C VAL A 276 -23.55 -36.66 48.33
N LEU A 277 -24.36 -37.73 48.32
CA LEU A 277 -25.73 -37.72 48.85
C LEU A 277 -25.86 -38.24 50.28
N ASN A 278 -24.93 -39.04 50.77
CA ASN A 278 -24.97 -39.55 52.13
C ASN A 278 -24.14 -38.68 53.08
N ILE A 279 -24.79 -38.03 54.05
CA ILE A 279 -24.11 -37.06 54.93
C ILE A 279 -22.97 -37.68 55.75
N LYS A 280 -23.11 -38.95 56.19
CA LYS A 280 -22.06 -39.64 56.97
C LYS A 280 -20.85 -39.96 56.10
N ARG A 281 -21.07 -40.36 54.85
CA ARG A 281 -20.00 -40.60 53.88
C ARG A 281 -19.31 -39.30 53.52
N LEU A 282 -20.05 -38.26 53.17
CA LEU A 282 -19.49 -36.94 52.87
C LEU A 282 -18.67 -36.37 54.04
N GLN A 283 -19.05 -36.66 55.29
CA GLN A 283 -18.34 -36.16 56.47
C GLN A 283 -17.10 -37.00 56.82
N GLY A 284 -17.17 -38.33 56.76
CA GLY A 284 -16.11 -39.22 57.25
C GLY A 284 -15.20 -39.84 56.17
N ASP A 285 -15.68 -39.97 54.94
CA ASP A 285 -15.02 -40.63 53.79
C ASP A 285 -15.30 -39.87 52.48
N GLY A 286 -15.32 -38.53 52.58
CA GLY A 286 -15.73 -37.62 51.50
C GLY A 286 -14.61 -37.19 50.57
N TRP A 287 -13.45 -37.86 50.58
CA TRP A 287 -12.25 -37.41 49.85
C TRP A 287 -12.52 -37.11 48.38
N GLY A 288 -13.30 -37.95 47.71
CA GLY A 288 -13.65 -37.78 46.29
C GLY A 288 -14.31 -36.42 46.01
N PRO A 289 -15.49 -36.13 46.56
CA PRO A 289 -16.11 -34.81 46.40
C PRO A 289 -15.24 -33.62 46.82
N TRP A 290 -14.48 -33.72 47.92
CA TRP A 290 -13.58 -32.62 48.34
C TRP A 290 -12.46 -32.40 47.30
N HIS A 291 -11.93 -33.48 46.74
CA HIS A 291 -10.91 -33.45 45.69
C HIS A 291 -11.44 -32.83 44.40
N GLU A 292 -12.63 -33.21 43.93
CA GLU A 292 -13.20 -32.63 42.72
C GLU A 292 -13.51 -31.13 42.87
N VAL A 293 -13.96 -30.71 44.06
CA VAL A 293 -14.14 -29.28 44.36
C VAL A 293 -12.79 -28.56 44.40
N GLY A 294 -11.74 -29.20 44.92
CA GLY A 294 -10.39 -28.66 44.92
C GLY A 294 -9.84 -28.37 43.52
N HIS A 295 -10.18 -29.20 42.52
CA HIS A 295 -9.78 -28.97 41.12
C HIS A 295 -10.34 -27.65 40.57
N LEU A 296 -11.53 -27.21 41.02
CA LEU A 296 -12.11 -25.93 40.64
C LEU A 296 -11.35 -24.72 41.24
N HIS A 297 -10.60 -24.94 42.33
CA HIS A 297 -9.80 -23.91 43.00
C HIS A 297 -8.33 -23.88 42.58
N GLN A 298 -7.85 -24.89 41.83
CA GLN A 298 -6.46 -24.93 41.37
C GLN A 298 -6.13 -23.75 40.45
N GLN A 299 -5.16 -22.95 40.89
CA GLN A 299 -4.71 -21.77 40.15
C GLN A 299 -3.71 -22.13 39.05
N ALA A 300 -4.03 -21.73 37.82
CA ALA A 300 -3.19 -21.96 36.64
C ALA A 300 -1.74 -21.44 36.76
N PRO A 301 -1.46 -20.27 37.40
CA PRO A 301 -0.09 -19.74 37.52
C PRO A 301 0.91 -20.59 38.31
N TRP A 302 0.46 -21.57 39.10
CA TRP A 302 1.35 -22.52 39.78
C TRP A 302 0.89 -23.97 39.58
N PHE A 303 0.19 -24.20 38.47
CA PHE A 303 -0.15 -25.52 37.96
C PHE A 303 0.82 -25.91 36.85
N TRP A 304 1.84 -26.72 37.17
CA TRP A 304 2.77 -27.30 36.18
C TRP A 304 2.51 -28.79 35.97
N SER A 305 3.10 -29.37 34.92
CA SER A 305 2.95 -30.80 34.64
C SER A 305 3.41 -31.66 35.82
N GLY A 306 2.56 -32.61 36.21
CA GLY A 306 2.81 -33.53 37.31
C GLY A 306 2.41 -33.03 38.70
N VAL A 307 1.72 -31.89 38.83
CA VAL A 307 1.12 -31.43 40.11
C VAL A 307 -0.41 -31.25 40.08
N GLY A 308 -1.07 -31.71 39.01
CA GLY A 308 -2.52 -31.69 38.88
C GLY A 308 -3.22 -32.47 39.98
N GLU A 309 -2.87 -33.75 40.14
CA GLU A 309 -3.37 -34.61 41.22
C GLU A 309 -2.66 -34.40 42.57
N VAL A 310 -1.79 -33.39 42.67
CA VAL A 310 -1.03 -33.08 43.88
C VAL A 310 -1.65 -31.89 44.59
N THR A 311 -1.65 -30.72 43.95
CA THR A 311 -2.04 -29.46 44.60
C THR A 311 -3.53 -29.38 44.92
N VAL A 312 -4.37 -30.13 44.19
CA VAL A 312 -5.78 -30.33 44.51
C VAL A 312 -5.98 -30.85 45.94
N ASN A 313 -5.09 -31.72 46.41
CA ASN A 313 -5.22 -32.35 47.72
C ASN A 313 -4.81 -31.44 48.88
N ILE A 314 -4.34 -30.22 48.63
CA ILE A 314 -4.23 -29.18 49.67
C ILE A 314 -5.63 -28.86 50.21
N TYR A 315 -6.62 -28.77 49.32
CA TYR A 315 -8.02 -28.54 49.69
C TYR A 315 -8.62 -29.76 50.40
N SER A 316 -8.44 -30.95 49.84
CA SER A 316 -8.90 -32.21 50.43
C SER A 316 -8.38 -32.43 51.86
N LEU A 317 -7.07 -32.25 52.08
CA LEU A 317 -6.46 -32.35 53.41
C LEU A 317 -6.96 -31.26 54.36
N SER A 318 -7.17 -30.05 53.85
CA SER A 318 -7.72 -28.96 54.65
C SER A 318 -9.14 -29.30 55.11
N VAL A 319 -10.01 -29.79 54.22
CA VAL A 319 -11.38 -30.22 54.55
C VAL A 319 -11.36 -31.41 55.52
N GLN A 320 -10.51 -32.40 55.27
CA GLN A 320 -10.31 -33.56 56.16
C GLN A 320 -9.97 -33.09 57.58
N ARG A 321 -9.00 -32.17 57.72
CA ARG A 321 -8.61 -31.57 59.00
C ARG A 321 -9.75 -30.76 59.64
N MET A 322 -10.47 -29.94 58.87
CA MET A 322 -11.60 -29.14 59.36
C MET A 322 -12.73 -30.02 59.93
N LEU A 323 -12.99 -31.18 59.32
CA LEU A 323 -14.00 -32.13 59.78
C LEU A 323 -13.53 -32.99 60.96
N GLY A 324 -12.26 -32.85 61.39
CA GLY A 324 -11.67 -33.58 62.50
C GLY A 324 -11.28 -35.02 62.16
N ASN A 325 -11.17 -35.35 60.87
CA ASN A 325 -10.71 -36.65 60.41
C ASN A 325 -9.17 -36.74 60.51
N LYS A 326 -8.66 -37.96 60.65
CA LYS A 326 -7.21 -38.20 60.68
C LYS A 326 -6.59 -37.95 59.31
N SER A 327 -5.33 -37.52 59.30
CA SER A 327 -4.59 -37.21 58.07
C SER A 327 -4.29 -38.48 57.27
N SER A 328 -4.72 -38.52 56.02
CA SER A 328 -4.36 -39.61 55.09
C SER A 328 -2.87 -39.68 54.82
N LEU A 329 -2.14 -38.54 54.85
CA LEU A 329 -0.68 -38.55 54.70
C LEU A 329 0.03 -39.35 55.81
N GLU A 330 -0.58 -39.38 56.99
CA GLU A 330 -0.07 -40.08 58.16
C GLU A 330 -0.53 -41.54 58.21
N GLU A 331 -1.82 -41.81 58.04
CA GLU A 331 -2.35 -43.18 58.11
C GLU A 331 -1.79 -44.08 57.00
N ASP A 332 -1.59 -43.54 55.79
CA ASP A 332 -1.08 -44.30 54.64
C ASP A 332 0.47 -44.25 54.51
N GLY A 333 1.15 -43.62 55.48
CA GLY A 333 2.60 -43.60 55.59
C GLY A 333 3.33 -42.79 54.52
N HIS A 334 2.67 -41.81 53.89
CA HIS A 334 3.26 -41.00 52.80
C HIS A 334 4.43 -40.12 53.26
N TYR A 335 4.42 -39.62 54.51
CA TYR A 335 5.58 -38.89 55.04
C TYR A 335 6.88 -39.72 54.99
N LYS A 336 6.82 -40.99 55.42
CA LYS A 336 7.99 -41.87 55.42
C LYS A 336 8.50 -42.14 54.00
N LYS A 337 7.58 -42.32 53.05
CA LYS A 337 7.91 -42.52 51.62
C LYS A 337 8.56 -41.26 51.04
N ALA A 338 7.97 -40.09 51.29
CA ALA A 338 8.48 -38.81 50.79
C ALA A 338 9.86 -38.47 51.39
N PHE A 339 10.06 -38.71 52.69
CA PHE A 339 11.33 -38.42 53.35
C PHE A 339 12.51 -39.26 52.86
N ALA A 340 12.25 -40.40 52.20
CA ALA A 340 13.30 -41.19 51.55
C ALA A 340 13.93 -40.48 50.33
N TYR A 341 13.29 -39.44 49.81
CA TYR A 341 13.77 -38.64 48.68
C TYR A 341 14.32 -37.27 49.09
N LEU A 342 14.30 -36.91 50.38
CA LEU A 342 14.94 -35.67 50.84
C LEU A 342 16.41 -35.67 50.45
N ASP A 343 16.91 -34.50 50.03
CA ASP A 343 18.28 -34.29 49.53
C ASP A 343 18.59 -34.98 48.17
N ASN A 344 17.60 -35.63 47.53
CA ASN A 344 17.77 -36.15 46.18
C ASN A 344 17.50 -35.05 45.14
N PRO A 345 18.47 -34.67 44.27
CA PRO A 345 18.25 -33.63 43.26
C PRO A 345 17.18 -34.02 42.22
N ASP A 346 16.90 -35.32 42.06
CA ASP A 346 15.85 -35.84 41.18
C ASP A 346 14.57 -36.24 41.94
N ALA A 347 14.37 -35.81 43.20
CA ALA A 347 13.23 -36.19 44.02
C ALA A 347 11.89 -36.01 43.29
N GLN A 348 11.69 -34.86 42.64
CA GLN A 348 10.45 -34.52 41.94
C GLN A 348 10.12 -35.46 40.77
N LYS A 349 11.11 -36.14 40.18
CA LYS A 349 10.90 -37.11 39.09
C LYS A 349 10.56 -38.51 39.59
N LYS A 350 10.83 -38.81 40.86
CA LYS A 350 10.75 -40.17 41.44
C LYS A 350 9.61 -40.33 42.44
N MET A 351 9.07 -39.23 42.96
CA MET A 351 7.93 -39.23 43.89
C MET A 351 6.61 -39.37 43.13
N GLU A 352 5.66 -40.11 43.70
CA GLU A 352 4.27 -40.13 43.25
C GLU A 352 3.51 -38.92 43.82
N GLU A 353 2.22 -38.83 43.52
CA GLU A 353 1.39 -37.66 43.79
C GLU A 353 1.34 -37.29 45.29
N PHE A 354 1.06 -38.28 46.16
CA PHE A 354 0.96 -38.05 47.60
C PHE A 354 2.32 -37.78 48.27
N GLU A 355 3.44 -38.29 47.74
CA GLU A 355 4.75 -37.91 48.27
C GLU A 355 5.11 -36.46 47.92
N LYS A 356 4.76 -35.98 46.72
CA LYS A 356 4.92 -34.56 46.37
C LYS A 356 4.02 -33.66 47.20
N LEU A 357 2.80 -34.11 47.52
CA LEU A 357 1.84 -33.37 48.35
C LEU A 357 2.42 -33.02 49.72
N VAL A 358 3.30 -33.87 50.28
CA VAL A 358 3.96 -33.60 51.58
C VAL A 358 4.67 -32.25 51.57
N MET A 359 5.41 -31.91 50.51
CA MET A 359 6.08 -30.60 50.39
C MET A 359 5.08 -29.45 50.51
N PHE A 360 3.97 -29.53 49.78
CA PHE A 360 2.95 -28.49 49.82
C PHE A 360 2.29 -28.42 51.20
N TRP A 361 1.89 -29.56 51.77
CA TRP A 361 1.21 -29.60 53.07
C TRP A 361 2.08 -29.09 54.22
N GLN A 362 3.40 -29.35 54.17
CA GLN A 362 4.34 -28.83 55.16
C GLN A 362 4.39 -27.30 55.24
N LEU A 363 4.09 -26.59 54.15
CA LEU A 363 4.02 -25.12 54.18
C LEU A 363 2.82 -24.63 55.00
N ASP A 364 1.67 -25.31 54.92
CA ASP A 364 0.51 -25.03 55.78
C ASP A 364 0.83 -25.36 57.25
N LEU A 365 1.45 -26.52 57.51
CA LEU A 365 1.86 -26.91 58.87
C LEU A 365 2.84 -25.89 59.48
N ALA A 366 3.80 -25.40 58.69
CA ALA A 366 4.84 -24.49 59.15
C ALA A 366 4.32 -23.08 59.42
N TYR A 367 3.49 -22.52 58.54
CA TYR A 367 3.11 -21.11 58.55
C TYR A 367 1.67 -20.83 58.96
N GLY A 368 0.82 -21.86 59.04
CA GLY A 368 -0.57 -21.80 59.49
C GLY A 368 -1.57 -21.57 58.38
N GLU A 369 -2.85 -21.50 58.78
CA GLU A 369 -4.02 -21.48 57.89
C GLU A 369 -4.06 -20.31 56.90
N HIS A 370 -3.27 -19.24 57.13
CA HIS A 370 -3.22 -18.07 56.25
C HIS A 370 -2.12 -18.17 55.16
N PHE A 371 -1.28 -19.20 55.16
CA PHE A 371 -0.24 -19.35 54.14
C PHE A 371 -0.81 -19.46 52.73
N TYR A 372 -1.66 -20.46 52.49
CA TYR A 372 -2.30 -20.66 51.19
C TYR A 372 -3.23 -19.51 50.79
N PRO A 373 -4.09 -18.98 51.68
CA PRO A 373 -4.91 -17.81 51.37
C PRO A 373 -4.08 -16.62 50.86
N ASN A 374 -2.96 -16.33 51.52
CA ASN A 374 -2.06 -15.25 51.12
C ASN A 374 -1.40 -15.55 49.78
N LEU A 375 -0.90 -16.78 49.58
CA LEU A 375 -0.28 -17.19 48.34
C LEU A 375 -1.24 -17.03 47.14
N HIS A 376 -2.50 -17.47 47.30
CA HIS A 376 -3.53 -17.35 46.27
C HIS A 376 -3.81 -15.90 45.89
N GLN A 377 -4.00 -15.03 46.90
CA GLN A 377 -4.25 -13.62 46.67
C GLN A 377 -3.04 -12.95 46.00
N MET A 378 -1.82 -13.26 46.44
CA MET A 378 -0.60 -12.74 45.83
C MET A 378 -0.46 -13.14 44.35
N TYR A 379 -0.83 -14.37 43.98
CA TYR A 379 -0.88 -14.78 42.58
C TYR A 379 -1.95 -14.01 41.79
N ARG A 380 -3.13 -13.74 42.36
CA ARG A 380 -4.17 -12.92 41.71
C ARG A 380 -3.72 -11.47 41.49
N LEU A 381 -2.85 -10.95 42.34
CA LEU A 381 -2.25 -9.62 42.20
C LEU A 381 -1.11 -9.55 41.18
N LEU A 382 -0.63 -10.68 40.65
CA LEU A 382 0.39 -10.63 39.59
C LEU A 382 -0.22 -10.03 38.31
N PRO A 383 0.45 -9.06 37.68
CA PRO A 383 0.02 -8.60 36.37
C PRO A 383 0.29 -9.64 35.29
N GLU A 384 -0.44 -9.56 34.18
CA GLU A 384 -0.32 -10.51 33.06
C GLU A 384 1.12 -10.57 32.52
N SER A 385 1.83 -9.45 32.53
CA SER A 385 3.25 -9.35 32.17
C SER A 385 4.19 -10.16 33.06
N GLU A 386 3.80 -10.49 34.29
CA GLU A 386 4.60 -11.28 35.24
C GLU A 386 4.11 -12.72 35.37
N MET A 387 3.05 -13.10 34.64
CA MET A 387 2.52 -14.46 34.68
C MET A 387 3.55 -15.46 34.11
N PRO A 388 3.75 -16.60 34.79
CA PRO A 388 4.71 -17.61 34.33
C PRO A 388 4.17 -18.32 33.08
N ALA A 389 5.01 -18.40 32.04
CA ALA A 389 4.60 -18.93 30.73
C ALA A 389 4.90 -20.42 30.56
N SER A 390 5.95 -20.94 31.21
CA SER A 390 6.35 -22.34 31.14
C SER A 390 6.26 -23.06 32.49
N ASP A 391 6.28 -24.39 32.48
CA ASP A 391 6.35 -25.19 33.71
C ASP A 391 7.56 -24.85 34.58
N GLU A 392 8.69 -24.51 33.96
CA GLU A 392 9.87 -24.09 34.71
C GLU A 392 9.65 -22.72 35.35
N ASP A 393 9.10 -21.75 34.60
CA ASP A 393 8.74 -20.44 35.16
C ASP A 393 7.76 -20.57 36.33
N LYS A 394 6.79 -21.48 36.25
CA LYS A 394 5.81 -21.74 37.31
C LYS A 394 6.48 -22.25 38.59
N LYS A 395 7.42 -23.20 38.48
CA LYS A 395 8.18 -23.72 39.63
C LYS A 395 9.02 -22.63 40.27
N GLN A 396 9.76 -21.87 39.45
CA GLN A 396 10.61 -20.77 39.90
C GLN A 396 9.78 -19.66 40.56
N MET A 397 8.64 -19.31 39.98
CA MET A 397 7.69 -18.35 40.56
C MET A 397 7.10 -18.87 41.88
N PHE A 398 6.78 -20.17 41.98
CA PHE A 398 6.27 -20.76 43.22
C PHE A 398 7.25 -20.62 44.37
N ILE A 399 8.54 -20.88 44.15
CA ILE A 399 9.61 -20.71 45.15
C ILE A 399 9.68 -19.26 45.66
N TYR A 400 9.63 -18.31 44.73
CA TYR A 400 9.65 -16.87 45.03
C TYR A 400 8.40 -16.43 45.80
N MET A 401 7.21 -16.79 45.30
CA MET A 401 5.93 -16.38 45.87
C MET A 401 5.67 -17.03 47.22
N ALA A 402 6.03 -18.31 47.40
CA ALA A 402 5.98 -18.99 48.68
C ALA A 402 6.89 -18.33 49.72
N SER A 403 8.11 -17.93 49.34
CA SER A 403 9.03 -17.21 50.24
C SER A 403 8.44 -15.86 50.68
N LYS A 404 7.82 -15.12 49.75
CA LYS A 404 7.13 -13.87 50.08
C LYS A 404 5.90 -14.09 50.97
N ALA A 405 5.09 -15.11 50.69
CA ALA A 405 3.91 -15.44 51.49
C ALA A 405 4.28 -15.85 52.92
N ALA A 406 5.35 -16.64 53.06
CA ALA A 406 5.96 -17.03 54.34
C ALA A 406 6.62 -15.85 55.07
N LYS A 407 7.00 -14.79 54.34
CA LYS A 407 7.89 -13.72 54.82
C LYS A 407 9.21 -14.27 55.35
N GLN A 408 9.72 -15.33 54.72
CA GLN A 408 10.91 -16.06 55.11
C GLN A 408 11.57 -16.67 53.86
N ASN A 409 12.89 -16.75 53.84
CA ASN A 409 13.63 -17.32 52.72
C ASN A 409 13.47 -18.85 52.72
N LEU A 410 12.66 -19.39 51.79
CA LEU A 410 12.37 -20.81 51.67
C LEU A 410 13.33 -21.58 50.76
N VAL A 411 14.40 -20.95 50.26
CA VAL A 411 15.35 -21.62 49.36
C VAL A 411 15.87 -22.95 49.93
N PRO A 412 16.32 -23.04 51.21
CA PRO A 412 16.79 -24.31 51.76
C PRO A 412 15.68 -25.39 51.81
N PHE A 413 14.43 -25.00 52.05
CA PHE A 413 13.31 -25.94 52.06
C PHE A 413 13.09 -26.57 50.67
N PHE A 414 13.07 -25.75 49.63
CA PHE A 414 12.86 -26.23 48.27
C PHE A 414 14.04 -27.04 47.73
N GLU A 415 15.28 -26.71 48.10
CA GLU A 415 16.46 -27.52 47.78
C GLU A 415 16.36 -28.93 48.37
N LYS A 416 15.88 -29.06 49.61
CA LYS A 416 15.65 -30.38 50.24
C LYS A 416 14.65 -31.25 49.49
N TRP A 417 13.68 -30.63 48.84
CA TRP A 417 12.65 -31.29 48.04
C TRP A 417 13.03 -31.48 46.56
N GLY A 418 14.28 -31.15 46.17
CA GLY A 418 14.73 -31.26 44.78
C GLY A 418 14.05 -30.27 43.83
N LEU A 419 13.60 -29.12 44.34
CA LEU A 419 12.96 -28.03 43.60
C LEU A 419 13.73 -26.71 43.81
N GLY A 420 15.06 -26.73 43.67
CA GLY A 420 15.90 -25.55 43.93
C GLY A 420 15.67 -24.40 42.93
N PRO A 421 15.83 -23.13 43.37
CA PRO A 421 15.73 -21.99 42.47
C PRO A 421 16.96 -21.90 41.56
N ASN A 422 16.75 -21.35 40.36
CA ASN A 422 17.85 -20.90 39.50
C ASN A 422 18.51 -19.62 40.06
N ASP A 423 19.63 -19.20 39.48
CA ASP A 423 20.43 -18.07 39.98
C ASP A 423 19.65 -16.74 39.98
N GLU A 424 18.78 -16.52 38.98
CA GLU A 424 17.96 -15.31 38.89
C GLU A 424 16.96 -15.24 40.06
N VAL A 425 16.21 -16.31 40.30
CA VAL A 425 15.21 -16.37 41.36
C VAL A 425 15.88 -16.36 42.74
N ARG A 426 17.02 -17.03 42.89
CA ARG A 426 17.83 -16.95 44.11
C ARG A 426 18.22 -15.51 44.42
N GLY A 427 18.79 -14.79 43.44
CA GLY A 427 19.13 -13.37 43.59
C GLY A 427 17.90 -12.50 43.92
N LYS A 428 16.74 -12.75 43.28
CA LYS A 428 15.48 -12.06 43.61
C LYS A 428 15.06 -12.27 45.06
N ILE A 429 15.13 -13.49 45.59
CA ILE A 429 14.78 -13.80 46.97
C ILE A 429 15.77 -13.18 47.96
N GLU A 430 17.08 -13.23 47.65
CA GLU A 430 18.12 -12.61 48.47
C GLU A 430 17.92 -11.09 48.58
N ASN A 431 17.55 -10.43 47.47
CA ASN A 431 17.26 -9.00 47.45
C ASN A 431 16.04 -8.58 48.30
N LEU A 432 15.15 -9.52 48.64
CA LEU A 432 14.04 -9.25 49.56
C LEU A 432 14.49 -9.15 51.03
N ASN A 433 15.73 -9.54 51.35
CA ASN A 433 16.28 -9.53 52.71
C ASN A 433 15.38 -10.26 53.75
N LEU A 434 14.75 -11.36 53.33
CA LEU A 434 13.90 -12.16 54.21
C LEU A 434 14.72 -12.93 55.26
N PRO A 435 14.19 -13.14 56.48
CA PRO A 435 14.82 -14.01 57.48
C PRO A 435 15.09 -15.41 56.93
N LYS A 436 16.17 -16.05 57.38
CA LYS A 436 16.48 -17.44 57.04
C LYS A 436 15.53 -18.39 57.77
N LEU A 437 15.40 -19.63 57.30
CA LEU A 437 14.73 -20.70 58.02
C LEU A 437 15.42 -20.94 59.39
N GLU A 438 14.63 -20.97 60.46
CA GLU A 438 15.12 -21.28 61.81
C GLU A 438 15.01 -22.77 62.12
N LYS A 439 14.07 -23.46 61.46
CA LYS A 439 13.75 -24.87 61.69
C LYS A 439 13.75 -25.68 60.41
N GLU A 440 13.94 -26.99 60.56
CA GLU A 440 13.90 -27.96 59.47
C GLU A 440 12.45 -28.33 59.09
N ILE A 441 11.69 -27.36 58.57
CA ILE A 441 10.26 -27.54 58.27
C ILE A 441 9.96 -28.67 57.26
N TRP A 442 10.96 -29.09 56.47
CA TRP A 442 10.88 -30.26 55.58
C TRP A 442 10.75 -31.61 56.32
N LYS A 443 10.84 -31.63 57.65
CA LYS A 443 10.60 -32.81 58.51
C LYS A 443 9.24 -32.76 59.22
N ALA A 444 8.41 -31.75 58.97
CA ALA A 444 7.11 -31.62 59.63
C ALA A 444 6.15 -32.73 59.20
N THR A 445 5.36 -33.25 60.14
CA THR A 445 4.23 -34.17 59.93
C THR A 445 3.00 -33.68 60.69
N ASP A 446 1.82 -34.25 60.42
CA ASP A 446 0.60 -33.88 61.15
C ASP A 446 0.69 -34.21 62.65
N SER A 447 1.34 -35.32 63.02
CA SER A 447 1.66 -35.66 64.42
C SER A 447 2.83 -34.90 65.04
N ASN A 448 3.77 -34.39 64.24
CA ASN A 448 4.95 -33.65 64.70
C ASN A 448 5.09 -32.35 63.91
N ILE A 449 4.25 -31.37 64.27
CA ILE A 449 4.19 -30.08 63.59
C ILE A 449 5.41 -29.23 63.94
N ILE A 450 6.18 -28.83 62.92
CA ILE A 450 7.30 -27.89 63.06
C ILE A 450 6.83 -26.52 62.56
N ARG A 451 6.57 -25.58 63.50
CA ARG A 451 6.07 -24.24 63.16
C ARG A 451 7.17 -23.20 63.05
N GLU A 452 7.14 -22.43 61.99
CA GLU A 452 7.81 -21.13 61.88
C GLU A 452 6.85 -20.02 62.39
N LYS A 453 7.26 -18.76 62.25
CA LYS A 453 6.41 -17.62 62.61
C LYS A 453 5.11 -17.65 61.78
N GLN A 454 3.98 -17.82 62.46
CA GLN A 454 2.68 -17.89 61.80
C GLN A 454 2.41 -16.60 61.00
N VAL A 455 1.99 -16.77 59.75
CA VAL A 455 1.67 -15.64 58.89
C VAL A 455 0.28 -15.11 59.25
N LYS A 456 0.15 -13.79 59.26
CA LYS A 456 -1.15 -13.12 59.42
C LYS A 456 -1.89 -13.14 58.08
N PRO A 457 -3.22 -12.95 58.07
CA PRO A 457 -3.94 -12.68 56.82
C PRO A 457 -3.25 -11.55 56.06
N TYR A 458 -3.23 -11.65 54.74
CA TYR A 458 -2.70 -10.63 53.84
C TYR A 458 -3.28 -9.27 54.25
N GLY A 459 -2.40 -8.28 54.47
CA GLY A 459 -2.51 -7.26 55.53
C GLY A 459 -3.59 -6.20 55.38
N GLY A 460 -4.85 -6.60 55.23
CA GLY A 460 -5.95 -5.72 54.85
C GLY A 460 -5.74 -5.30 53.40
N LEU A 461 -6.38 -5.98 52.46
CA LEU A 461 -6.37 -5.52 51.07
C LEU A 461 -6.94 -4.09 51.03
N PRO A 462 -6.29 -3.15 50.30
CA PRO A 462 -6.86 -1.83 50.09
C PRO A 462 -8.31 -1.94 49.65
N TYR A 463 -9.19 -1.17 50.30
CA TYR A 463 -10.61 -1.15 49.99
C TYR A 463 -10.92 -0.16 48.87
N GLY A 464 -11.84 -0.56 48.00
CA GLY A 464 -12.40 0.26 46.93
C GLY A 464 -13.56 -0.48 46.27
N GLU A 465 -14.46 0.29 45.65
CA GLU A 465 -15.61 -0.22 44.92
C GLU A 465 -15.56 0.21 43.45
N ALA A 466 -16.21 -0.57 42.59
CA ALA A 466 -16.41 -0.15 41.21
C ALA A 466 -17.31 1.10 41.17
N SER A 467 -17.00 2.02 40.25
CA SER A 467 -17.89 3.14 39.96
C SER A 467 -19.25 2.63 39.48
N THR A 468 -20.32 3.29 39.92
CA THR A 468 -21.69 2.99 39.47
C THR A 468 -21.98 3.44 38.04
N VAL A 469 -21.07 4.24 37.45
CA VAL A 469 -21.19 4.74 36.08
C VAL A 469 -20.28 3.92 35.15
N VAL A 470 -20.89 3.11 34.28
CA VAL A 470 -20.18 2.38 33.22
C VAL A 470 -19.65 3.38 32.19
N GLN A 471 -18.34 3.35 31.97
CA GLN A 471 -17.63 4.28 31.07
C GLN A 471 -17.15 3.58 29.79
N ASP A 472 -17.05 4.35 28.71
CA ASP A 472 -16.43 3.92 27.46
C ASP A 472 -14.91 3.95 27.60
N LEU A 473 -14.25 2.85 27.23
CA LEU A 473 -12.81 2.67 27.43
C LEU A 473 -12.16 2.10 26.18
N ILE A 474 -11.11 2.76 25.68
CA ILE A 474 -10.33 2.22 24.55
C ILE A 474 -9.49 1.05 25.06
N VAL A 475 -9.66 -0.11 24.45
CA VAL A 475 -8.86 -1.30 24.73
C VAL A 475 -7.38 -0.94 24.60
N GLY A 476 -6.62 -1.18 25.66
CA GLY A 476 -5.21 -0.82 25.71
C GLY A 476 -4.86 0.44 26.50
N ALA A 477 -5.83 1.14 27.09
CA ALA A 477 -5.52 2.09 28.16
C ALA A 477 -5.01 1.33 29.41
N ASN A 478 -3.75 0.90 29.42
CA ASN A 478 -3.15 0.07 30.47
C ASN A 478 -2.67 0.91 31.67
N PHE A 479 -2.42 2.20 31.47
CA PHE A 479 -1.99 3.13 32.51
C PHE A 479 -2.53 4.54 32.26
N ASN A 480 -3.40 5.04 33.14
CA ASN A 480 -3.86 6.43 33.17
C ASN A 480 -4.47 6.73 34.56
N GLU A 481 -3.82 7.57 35.36
CA GLU A 481 -4.26 7.88 36.73
C GLU A 481 -5.65 8.51 36.79
N ASN A 482 -5.94 9.49 35.92
CA ASN A 482 -7.23 10.18 35.92
C ASN A 482 -8.38 9.24 35.54
N LEU A 483 -8.15 8.38 34.55
CA LEU A 483 -9.11 7.39 34.09
C LEU A 483 -9.32 6.29 35.14
N ALA A 484 -8.23 5.75 35.70
CA ALA A 484 -8.33 4.76 36.77
C ALA A 484 -9.12 5.32 37.97
N ASN A 485 -8.88 6.59 38.32
CA ASN A 485 -9.58 7.25 39.42
C ASN A 485 -11.09 7.46 39.14
N SER A 486 -11.51 7.64 37.88
CA SER A 486 -12.95 7.75 37.55
C SER A 486 -13.67 6.39 37.55
N LEU A 487 -12.93 5.28 37.44
CA LEU A 487 -13.47 3.92 37.38
C LEU A 487 -13.76 3.30 38.76
N VAL A 488 -13.21 3.86 39.83
CA VAL A 488 -13.41 3.38 41.21
C VAL A 488 -13.99 4.46 42.11
N GLN A 489 -14.64 4.05 43.20
CA GLN A 489 -15.22 4.93 44.21
C GLN A 489 -15.04 4.34 45.62
N ASN A 490 -15.37 5.11 46.65
CA ASN A 490 -15.33 4.69 48.06
C ASN A 490 -13.99 4.05 48.47
N LEU A 491 -12.87 4.61 48.02
CA LEU A 491 -11.55 4.14 48.41
C LEU A 491 -11.35 4.24 49.93
N GLY A 492 -10.69 3.24 50.51
CA GLY A 492 -10.34 3.22 51.92
C GLY A 492 -9.44 4.39 52.32
N GLU A 493 -9.33 4.64 53.64
CA GLU A 493 -8.46 5.68 54.16
C GLU A 493 -7.00 5.45 53.71
N ASN A 494 -6.36 6.48 53.16
CA ASN A 494 -5.01 6.44 52.58
C ASN A 494 -4.82 5.45 51.41
N VAL A 495 -5.89 5.08 50.71
CA VAL A 495 -5.84 4.27 49.47
C VAL A 495 -5.92 5.19 48.25
N LYS A 496 -5.11 4.91 47.24
CA LYS A 496 -5.11 5.62 45.94
C LYS A 496 -5.13 4.64 44.78
N VAL A 497 -5.57 5.07 43.60
CA VAL A 497 -5.29 4.36 42.36
C VAL A 497 -3.81 4.47 42.00
N THR A 498 -3.23 3.43 41.39
CA THR A 498 -1.86 3.52 40.85
C THR A 498 -1.83 4.06 39.42
N GLY A 499 -3.01 4.18 38.79
CA GLY A 499 -3.17 4.46 37.37
C GLY A 499 -3.19 3.22 36.48
N ARG A 500 -2.83 2.05 37.01
CA ARG A 500 -2.80 0.81 36.23
C ARG A 500 -4.20 0.21 36.04
N ILE A 501 -4.50 -0.16 34.80
CA ILE A 501 -5.72 -0.84 34.39
C ILE A 501 -5.32 -2.12 33.65
N MET A 502 -5.78 -3.26 34.13
CA MET A 502 -5.55 -4.55 33.50
C MET A 502 -6.79 -5.00 32.72
N TRP A 503 -6.56 -5.54 31.53
CA TRP A 503 -7.58 -5.99 30.61
C TRP A 503 -7.58 -7.53 30.56
N PRO A 504 -8.51 -8.22 31.26
CA PRO A 504 -8.62 -9.67 31.17
C PRO A 504 -9.01 -10.13 29.76
N TYR A 505 -9.68 -9.27 29.02
CA TYR A 505 -10.17 -9.46 27.66
C TYR A 505 -9.87 -8.22 26.83
N LEU A 506 -9.60 -8.43 25.54
CA LEU A 506 -9.30 -7.35 24.62
C LEU A 506 -10.41 -7.14 23.59
N GLU A 507 -11.46 -7.96 23.59
CA GLU A 507 -12.59 -7.74 22.70
C GLU A 507 -13.48 -6.59 23.16
N VAL A 508 -14.19 -5.99 22.21
CA VAL A 508 -15.13 -4.88 22.46
C VAL A 508 -16.44 -5.34 23.13
N GLY A 509 -17.16 -4.37 23.71
CA GLY A 509 -18.45 -4.55 24.38
C GLY A 509 -18.39 -4.37 25.90
N LYS A 510 -19.50 -4.67 26.58
CA LYS A 510 -19.57 -4.60 28.05
C LYS A 510 -18.72 -5.70 28.68
N ARG A 511 -17.66 -5.31 29.38
CA ARG A 511 -16.68 -6.22 30.02
C ARG A 511 -16.11 -5.61 31.29
N ALA A 512 -15.58 -6.45 32.17
CA ALA A 512 -14.85 -5.99 33.34
C ALA A 512 -13.36 -5.72 33.03
N VAL A 513 -12.83 -4.62 33.55
CA VAL A 513 -11.39 -4.35 33.69
C VAL A 513 -10.99 -4.39 35.16
N LEU A 514 -9.71 -4.61 35.44
CA LEU A 514 -9.17 -4.64 36.80
C LEU A 514 -8.37 -3.37 37.06
N VAL A 515 -8.85 -2.51 37.97
CA VAL A 515 -8.18 -1.26 38.35
C VAL A 515 -7.32 -1.49 39.59
N GLU A 516 -6.03 -1.16 39.51
CA GLU A 516 -5.09 -1.33 40.63
C GLU A 516 -5.20 -0.17 41.63
N ILE A 517 -5.35 -0.51 42.90
CA ILE A 517 -5.32 0.41 44.04
C ILE A 517 -4.22 0.01 45.01
N GLU A 518 -3.66 0.99 45.72
CA GLU A 518 -2.54 0.81 46.64
C GLU A 518 -2.75 1.62 47.93
N ASP A 519 -2.39 1.03 49.08
CA ASP A 519 -2.39 1.72 50.38
C ASP A 519 -1.02 2.38 50.69
N GLU A 520 -0.95 3.13 51.80
CA GLU A 520 0.28 3.77 52.29
C GLU A 520 1.44 2.80 52.60
N LYS A 521 1.15 1.51 52.78
CA LYS A 521 2.14 0.46 53.07
C LYS A 521 2.62 -0.25 51.80
N GLY A 522 2.15 0.18 50.63
CA GLY A 522 2.46 -0.42 49.34
C GLY A 522 1.72 -1.73 49.08
N GLN A 523 0.66 -2.04 49.85
CA GLN A 523 -0.19 -3.19 49.57
C GLN A 523 -1.15 -2.85 48.44
N ARG A 524 -1.37 -3.81 47.55
CA ARG A 524 -2.17 -3.61 46.33
C ARG A 524 -3.42 -4.48 46.31
N ASN A 525 -4.45 -3.99 45.64
CA ASN A 525 -5.65 -4.73 45.29
C ASN A 525 -6.10 -4.38 43.87
N PHE A 526 -6.85 -5.28 43.24
CA PHE A 526 -7.50 -5.02 41.96
C PHE A 526 -9.02 -5.01 42.13
N ILE A 527 -9.65 -3.94 41.70
CA ILE A 527 -11.11 -3.80 41.70
C ILE A 527 -11.63 -4.14 40.30
N SER A 528 -12.56 -5.09 40.23
CA SER A 528 -13.24 -5.43 38.97
C SER A 528 -14.29 -4.38 38.66
N VAL A 529 -14.15 -3.68 37.53
CA VAL A 529 -15.00 -2.56 37.13
C VAL A 529 -15.61 -2.83 35.76
N PRO A 530 -16.95 -2.84 35.62
CA PRO A 530 -17.60 -2.96 34.31
C PRO A 530 -17.39 -1.69 33.47
N VAL A 531 -16.94 -1.86 32.24
CA VAL A 531 -16.73 -0.80 31.24
C VAL A 531 -17.34 -1.21 29.90
N ASN A 532 -17.57 -0.24 29.03
CA ASN A 532 -17.86 -0.49 27.63
C ASN A 532 -16.57 -0.36 26.82
N SER A 533 -16.01 -1.50 26.45
CA SER A 533 -14.73 -1.58 25.74
C SER A 533 -14.87 -1.29 24.25
N LEU A 534 -13.99 -0.45 23.72
CA LEU A 534 -14.01 0.08 22.36
C LEU A 534 -12.60 -0.02 21.73
N TYR A 535 -12.49 -0.18 20.42
CA TYR A 535 -11.17 -0.37 19.77
C TYR A 535 -10.48 0.93 19.35
N GLY A 536 -11.18 2.02 19.08
CA GLY A 536 -10.60 3.22 18.50
C GLY A 536 -9.91 2.92 17.16
N ASP A 537 -8.65 3.33 17.04
CA ASP A 537 -7.75 3.05 15.92
C ASP A 537 -6.78 1.93 16.30
N THR A 538 -7.19 0.67 16.07
CA THR A 538 -6.53 -0.52 16.60
C THR A 538 -6.39 -1.64 15.58
N MET A 539 -5.23 -2.29 15.58
CA MET A 539 -5.01 -3.58 14.93
C MET A 539 -5.28 -4.71 15.92
N VAL A 540 -6.00 -5.74 15.49
CA VAL A 540 -6.46 -6.87 16.30
C VAL A 540 -5.91 -8.17 15.72
N PHE A 541 -5.11 -8.88 16.53
CA PHE A 541 -4.46 -10.13 16.16
C PHE A 541 -5.14 -11.29 16.88
N LYS A 542 -5.78 -12.18 16.11
CA LYS A 542 -6.50 -13.33 16.67
C LYS A 542 -5.72 -14.62 16.51
N GLY A 543 -5.89 -15.51 17.48
CA GLY A 543 -5.30 -16.84 17.51
C GLY A 543 -6.27 -17.94 17.13
N TYR A 544 -6.03 -19.12 17.68
CA TYR A 544 -6.94 -20.27 17.63
C TYR A 544 -8.34 -19.89 18.12
N GLY A 545 -9.40 -20.40 17.46
CA GLY A 545 -10.79 -20.16 17.90
C GLY A 545 -11.30 -18.72 17.75
N ASP A 546 -10.60 -17.86 17.01
CA ASP A 546 -10.87 -16.41 16.84
C ASP A 546 -10.68 -15.59 18.13
N GLU A 547 -9.95 -16.13 19.11
CA GLU A 547 -9.61 -15.43 20.35
C GLU A 547 -8.69 -14.24 20.08
N VAL A 548 -9.00 -13.07 20.64
CA VAL A 548 -8.15 -11.87 20.51
C VAL A 548 -6.97 -11.97 21.45
N ASN A 549 -5.80 -12.28 20.89
CA ASN A 549 -4.59 -12.51 21.67
C ASN A 549 -3.75 -11.25 21.89
N SER A 550 -3.75 -10.34 20.93
CA SER A 550 -2.99 -9.10 21.01
C SER A 550 -3.69 -7.99 20.24
N VAL A 551 -3.56 -6.76 20.73
CA VAL A 551 -4.03 -5.56 20.04
C VAL A 551 -2.95 -4.49 20.05
N ILE A 552 -2.87 -3.72 18.97
CA ILE A 552 -1.97 -2.57 18.83
C ILE A 552 -2.82 -1.35 18.54
N THR A 553 -2.87 -0.44 19.51
CA THR A 553 -3.74 0.74 19.52
C THR A 553 -2.92 2.00 19.35
N LEU A 554 -3.36 2.90 18.46
CA LEU A 554 -2.75 4.21 18.30
C LEU A 554 -3.24 5.17 19.39
N LEU A 555 -2.31 5.66 20.21
CA LEU A 555 -2.57 6.72 21.18
C LEU A 555 -2.19 8.07 20.55
N HIS A 556 -3.14 8.69 19.86
CA HIS A 556 -2.92 9.92 19.08
C HIS A 556 -2.36 11.08 19.92
N ASP A 557 -2.87 11.26 21.15
CA ASP A 557 -2.46 12.36 22.05
C ASP A 557 -1.00 12.21 22.53
N GLU A 558 -0.52 10.96 22.64
CA GLU A 558 0.83 10.64 23.11
C GLU A 558 1.82 10.37 21.97
N LYS A 559 1.33 10.22 20.72
CA LYS A 559 2.12 9.76 19.56
C LYS A 559 2.86 8.44 19.81
N LYS A 560 2.18 7.51 20.48
CA LYS A 560 2.70 6.17 20.82
C LYS A 560 1.74 5.08 20.34
N ILE A 561 2.24 3.86 20.24
CA ILE A 561 1.41 2.67 20.24
C ILE A 561 1.33 2.13 21.65
N ASN A 562 0.14 1.73 22.06
CA ASN A 562 -0.02 0.80 23.15
C ASN A 562 -0.23 -0.60 22.58
N VAL A 563 0.44 -1.59 23.19
CA VAL A 563 0.24 -2.99 22.87
C VAL A 563 -0.33 -3.68 24.10
N SER A 564 -1.48 -4.33 23.93
CA SER A 564 -2.08 -5.16 24.97
C SER A 564 -2.20 -6.61 24.51
N PHE A 565 -2.14 -7.53 25.46
CA PHE A 565 -2.11 -8.97 25.21
C PHE A 565 -2.76 -9.73 26.38
N VAL A 566 -3.25 -10.95 26.10
CA VAL A 566 -3.95 -11.80 27.10
C VAL A 566 -3.14 -13.03 27.54
N GLY A 567 -1.84 -13.08 27.24
CA GLY A 567 -0.93 -14.08 27.79
C GLY A 567 -1.06 -15.49 27.18
N ASN A 568 -1.95 -15.67 26.21
CA ASN A 568 -2.17 -16.94 25.52
C ASN A 568 -1.14 -17.18 24.40
N GLU A 569 -0.92 -18.45 24.07
CA GLU A 569 -0.27 -18.86 22.82
C GLU A 569 -1.13 -18.43 21.62
N PHE A 570 -0.49 -18.07 20.51
CA PHE A 570 -1.23 -17.66 19.33
C PHE A 570 -2.03 -18.79 18.69
N HIS A 571 -1.37 -19.90 18.35
CA HIS A 571 -1.99 -21.02 17.68
C HIS A 571 -1.11 -22.29 17.77
N GLU A 572 -1.53 -23.27 18.57
CA GLU A 572 -0.79 -24.51 18.84
C GLU A 572 -0.36 -25.29 17.57
N ARG A 573 -1.19 -25.28 16.52
CA ARG A 573 -0.91 -26.01 15.26
C ARG A 573 0.21 -25.39 14.42
N PHE A 574 0.64 -24.16 14.70
CA PHE A 574 1.75 -23.47 14.01
C PHE A 574 3.03 -23.51 14.85
N LYS A 575 3.26 -24.61 15.56
CA LYS A 575 4.43 -24.77 16.42
C LYS A 575 5.73 -24.70 15.61
N ASN A 576 6.65 -23.83 16.03
CA ASN A 576 7.91 -23.51 15.36
C ASN A 576 7.73 -22.85 13.97
N GLU A 577 6.54 -22.35 13.66
CA GLU A 577 6.24 -21.63 12.42
C GLU A 577 5.82 -20.20 12.72
N LYS A 578 6.28 -19.25 11.90
CA LYS A 578 5.90 -17.84 12.01
C LYS A 578 4.39 -17.69 11.83
N TYR A 579 3.71 -17.22 12.88
CA TYR A 579 2.28 -16.97 12.89
C TYR A 579 1.96 -15.48 12.69
N VAL A 580 2.66 -14.60 13.42
CA VAL A 580 2.55 -13.14 13.30
C VAL A 580 3.92 -12.55 13.01
N GLY A 581 3.99 -11.58 12.11
CA GLY A 581 5.17 -10.75 11.89
C GLY A 581 4.80 -9.29 11.83
N ILE A 582 5.53 -8.44 12.54
CA ILE A 582 5.31 -7.00 12.52
C ILE A 582 6.66 -6.33 12.26
N THR A 583 6.72 -5.54 11.20
CA THR A 583 7.90 -4.73 10.90
C THR A 583 7.48 -3.27 10.77
N LEU A 584 8.02 -2.42 11.63
CA LEU A 584 7.81 -0.98 11.59
C LEU A 584 8.96 -0.33 10.83
N TYR A 585 8.63 0.51 9.86
CA TYR A 585 9.55 1.34 9.11
C TYR A 585 9.27 2.82 9.39
N ASP A 586 10.30 3.66 9.33
CA ASP A 586 10.10 5.10 9.26
C ASP A 586 9.45 5.51 7.91
N LYS A 587 9.05 6.78 7.80
CA LYS A 587 8.50 7.36 6.56
C LYS A 587 9.41 7.22 5.33
N ASP A 588 10.71 7.10 5.55
CA ASP A 588 11.73 6.98 4.51
C ASP A 588 12.00 5.50 4.18
N GLY A 589 11.30 4.58 4.84
CA GLY A 589 11.31 3.13 4.66
C GLY A 589 12.49 2.40 5.31
N ASN A 590 13.17 3.01 6.28
CA ASN A 590 14.20 2.34 7.08
C ASN A 590 13.55 1.55 8.22
N GLU A 591 14.03 0.34 8.48
CA GLU A 591 13.48 -0.51 9.55
C GLU A 591 13.76 0.09 10.93
N LYS A 592 12.70 0.34 11.70
CA LYS A 592 12.76 0.75 13.11
C LYS A 592 12.71 -0.45 14.05
N LYS A 593 11.87 -1.43 13.71
CA LYS A 593 11.67 -2.63 14.52
C LYS A 593 11.14 -3.78 13.68
N ASN A 594 11.59 -5.00 13.96
CA ASN A 594 11.07 -6.21 13.35
C ASN A 594 10.81 -7.27 14.42
N ILE A 595 9.64 -7.89 14.36
CA ILE A 595 9.13 -8.86 15.32
C ILE A 595 8.59 -10.05 14.55
N SER A 596 9.00 -11.25 14.97
CA SER A 596 8.50 -12.51 14.46
C SER A 596 8.07 -13.38 15.63
N ILE A 597 6.86 -13.90 15.53
CA ILE A 597 6.21 -14.66 16.59
C ILE A 597 5.76 -15.99 16.02
N GLU A 598 6.16 -17.07 16.68
CA GLU A 598 5.77 -18.41 16.29
C GLU A 598 4.42 -18.80 16.93
N GLY A 599 3.72 -19.81 16.38
CA GLY A 599 2.37 -20.16 16.84
C GLY A 599 2.27 -20.51 18.33
N GLN A 600 3.27 -21.21 18.87
CA GLN A 600 3.36 -21.58 20.28
C GLN A 600 3.86 -20.45 21.20
N GLU A 601 4.30 -19.32 20.63
CA GLU A 601 4.80 -18.21 21.43
C GLU A 601 3.64 -17.37 22.00
N ASN A 602 3.89 -16.84 23.20
CA ASN A 602 2.95 -15.99 23.90
C ASN A 602 2.89 -14.58 23.28
N SER A 603 1.67 -14.05 23.15
CA SER A 603 1.36 -12.68 22.75
C SER A 603 2.11 -11.56 23.51
N LYS A 604 2.60 -11.83 24.73
CA LYS A 604 3.51 -10.97 25.51
C LYS A 604 4.74 -10.51 24.72
N LYS A 605 5.25 -11.35 23.81
CA LYS A 605 6.43 -11.04 23.00
C LYS A 605 6.19 -9.83 22.08
N VAL A 606 4.96 -9.62 21.59
CA VAL A 606 4.58 -8.42 20.82
C VAL A 606 4.80 -7.18 21.69
N ALA A 607 4.23 -7.18 22.89
CA ALA A 607 4.19 -6.02 23.76
C ALA A 607 5.58 -5.60 24.22
N LEU A 608 6.36 -6.54 24.78
CA LEU A 608 7.72 -6.24 25.27
C LEU A 608 8.66 -5.72 24.18
N GLN A 609 8.45 -6.09 22.91
CA GLN A 609 9.33 -5.68 21.82
C GLN A 609 8.91 -4.37 21.14
N LEU A 610 7.62 -4.00 21.20
CA LEU A 610 7.10 -2.73 20.70
C LEU A 610 7.02 -1.64 21.79
N GLU A 611 7.17 -2.01 23.06
CA GLU A 611 7.16 -1.05 24.17
C GLU A 611 8.26 0.00 24.00
N GLY A 612 7.89 1.28 24.15
CA GLY A 612 8.80 2.42 24.03
C GLY A 612 9.18 2.83 22.60
N VAL A 613 8.60 2.22 21.56
CA VAL A 613 8.83 2.65 20.17
C VAL A 613 8.07 3.95 19.87
N GLU A 614 8.81 5.05 19.62
CA GLU A 614 8.22 6.32 19.20
C GLU A 614 7.64 6.23 17.79
N LEU A 615 6.49 6.87 17.55
CA LEU A 615 5.83 6.89 16.24
C LEU A 615 5.75 8.28 15.64
N GLN A 616 5.86 8.34 14.31
CA GLN A 616 5.61 9.53 13.53
C GLN A 616 4.55 9.25 12.47
N TYR A 617 3.68 10.23 12.20
CA TYR A 617 2.77 10.12 11.07
C TYR A 617 3.57 10.03 9.77
N GLY A 618 3.23 9.04 8.95
CA GLY A 618 4.00 8.65 7.77
C GLY A 618 4.82 7.38 7.96
N ASP A 619 5.07 6.92 9.19
CA ASP A 619 5.67 5.61 9.45
C ASP A 619 4.81 4.48 8.83
N ILE A 620 5.46 3.39 8.42
CA ILE A 620 4.83 2.28 7.72
C ILE A 620 4.94 1.01 8.55
N MET A 621 3.82 0.35 8.81
CA MET A 621 3.75 -0.93 9.51
C MET A 621 3.43 -2.05 8.52
N LYS A 622 4.39 -2.94 8.30
CA LYS A 622 4.19 -4.19 7.59
C LYS A 622 3.70 -5.25 8.58
N VAL A 623 2.56 -5.84 8.29
CA VAL A 623 1.96 -6.91 9.10
C VAL A 623 1.87 -8.18 8.27
N TYR A 624 2.43 -9.25 8.81
CA TYR A 624 2.29 -10.62 8.35
C TYR A 624 1.36 -11.38 9.31
N HIS A 625 0.40 -12.11 8.77
CA HIS A 625 -0.40 -13.08 9.52
C HIS A 625 -0.54 -14.38 8.72
N ALA A 626 -0.21 -15.52 9.34
CA ALA A 626 -0.27 -16.82 8.67
C ALA A 626 -1.69 -17.18 8.21
N GLU A 627 -2.69 -16.76 9.01
CA GLU A 627 -4.12 -16.85 8.70
C GLU A 627 -4.71 -15.45 8.51
N PRO A 628 -4.67 -14.86 7.30
CA PRO A 628 -4.92 -13.42 7.11
C PRO A 628 -6.34 -12.96 7.42
N SER A 629 -7.32 -13.87 7.50
CA SER A 629 -8.69 -13.60 7.92
C SER A 629 -8.86 -13.43 9.44
N ARG A 630 -7.84 -13.76 10.23
CA ARG A 630 -7.78 -13.61 11.71
C ARG A 630 -7.09 -12.30 12.14
N PHE A 631 -6.84 -11.41 11.19
CA PHE A 631 -6.27 -10.10 11.44
C PHE A 631 -7.28 -9.02 11.02
N ASP A 632 -7.70 -8.21 11.99
CA ASP A 632 -8.63 -7.10 11.77
C ASP A 632 -7.96 -5.77 12.11
N TRP A 633 -8.44 -4.67 11.52
CA TRP A 633 -8.09 -3.34 11.98
C TRP A 633 -9.32 -2.44 11.98
N TYR A 634 -9.34 -1.55 12.97
CA TYR A 634 -10.43 -0.65 13.26
C TYR A 634 -9.96 0.79 13.05
N GLN A 635 -10.86 1.62 12.56
CA GLN A 635 -10.70 3.07 12.52
C GLN A 635 -11.88 3.72 13.22
N SER A 636 -11.63 4.57 14.21
CA SER A 636 -12.65 5.26 14.99
C SER A 636 -13.77 4.31 15.48
N ASN A 637 -13.40 3.18 16.09
CA ASN A 637 -14.28 2.12 16.61
C ASN A 637 -15.01 1.28 15.55
N LYS A 638 -14.79 1.50 14.26
CA LYS A 638 -15.44 0.76 13.18
C LYS A 638 -14.46 -0.19 12.51
N LEU A 639 -14.88 -1.44 12.34
CA LEU A 639 -14.13 -2.42 11.55
C LEU A 639 -14.02 -1.90 10.10
N VAL A 640 -12.80 -1.84 9.58
CA VAL A 640 -12.57 -1.44 8.19
C VAL A 640 -12.93 -2.59 7.26
N ASP A 641 -13.63 -2.32 6.16
CA ASP A 641 -13.89 -3.31 5.12
C ASP A 641 -12.56 -3.71 4.44
N GLN A 642 -12.22 -4.98 4.57
CA GLN A 642 -10.93 -5.51 4.12
C GLN A 642 -10.92 -5.91 2.64
N GLY A 643 -12.09 -6.01 1.98
CA GLY A 643 -12.21 -6.44 0.58
C GLY A 643 -11.30 -7.62 0.23
N GLY A 644 -10.51 -7.49 -0.84
CA GLY A 644 -9.53 -8.50 -1.26
C GLY A 644 -8.31 -8.65 -0.34
N ALA A 645 -8.01 -7.66 0.51
CA ALA A 645 -6.88 -7.71 1.45
C ALA A 645 -7.07 -8.77 2.55
N LYS A 646 -8.31 -9.18 2.84
CA LYS A 646 -8.63 -10.25 3.80
C LYS A 646 -7.86 -11.55 3.55
N ASN A 647 -7.49 -11.82 2.30
CA ASN A 647 -6.76 -13.03 1.90
C ASN A 647 -5.24 -12.82 1.72
N LYS A 648 -4.74 -11.59 1.85
CA LYS A 648 -3.31 -11.28 1.74
C LYS A 648 -2.61 -11.53 3.09
N LYS A 649 -1.64 -12.46 3.12
CA LYS A 649 -0.81 -12.75 4.32
C LYS A 649 0.01 -11.55 4.78
N GLU A 650 0.47 -10.75 3.82
CA GLU A 650 1.22 -9.52 4.10
C GLU A 650 0.41 -8.28 3.71
N LYS A 651 0.40 -7.29 4.59
CA LYS A 651 -0.29 -6.01 4.43
C LYS A 651 0.63 -4.89 4.89
N PHE A 652 0.50 -3.71 4.29
CA PHE A 652 1.26 -2.52 4.67
C PHE A 652 0.29 -1.44 5.11
N PHE A 653 0.62 -0.75 6.20
CA PHE A 653 -0.23 0.29 6.78
C PHE A 653 0.58 1.56 6.97
N LYS A 654 0.14 2.67 6.40
CA LYS A 654 0.65 4.01 6.72
C LYS A 654 -0.05 4.51 7.98
N ILE A 655 0.73 5.00 8.94
CA ILE A 655 0.18 5.59 10.17
C ILE A 655 -0.17 7.05 9.88
N THR A 656 -1.45 7.41 9.99
CA THR A 656 -1.98 8.75 9.73
C THR A 656 -2.70 9.32 10.95
N PRO A 657 -3.02 10.63 10.97
CA PRO A 657 -3.89 11.19 12.00
C PRO A 657 -5.29 10.55 12.07
N GLN A 658 -5.71 9.81 11.04
CA GLN A 658 -6.98 9.08 10.97
C GLN A 658 -6.84 7.58 11.32
N GLY A 659 -5.64 7.15 11.73
CA GLY A 659 -5.36 5.77 12.13
C GLY A 659 -4.52 5.00 11.12
N TYR A 660 -4.76 3.70 11.00
CA TYR A 660 -4.03 2.81 10.09
C TYR A 660 -4.63 2.82 8.69
N GLU A 661 -3.92 3.38 7.71
CA GLU A 661 -4.32 3.42 6.30
C GLU A 661 -3.66 2.26 5.54
N LEU A 662 -4.46 1.34 4.98
CA LEU A 662 -3.94 0.24 4.15
C LEU A 662 -3.34 0.80 2.85
N ILE A 663 -2.10 0.44 2.54
CA ILE A 663 -1.39 0.81 1.31
C ILE A 663 -0.92 -0.46 0.57
N ASP A 664 -0.88 -0.43 -0.77
CA ASP A 664 -0.37 -1.55 -1.58
C ASP A 664 1.17 -1.57 -1.70
N GLY A 665 1.83 -0.50 -1.27
CA GLY A 665 3.28 -0.32 -1.32
C GLY A 665 3.65 1.12 -0.99
N ILE A 666 4.94 1.41 -0.89
CA ILE A 666 5.42 2.75 -0.48
C ILE A 666 5.71 3.68 -1.66
N GLN A 667 5.58 3.18 -2.89
CA GLN A 667 5.92 3.96 -4.08
C GLN A 667 4.79 4.91 -4.48
N GLU A 668 5.15 6.18 -4.69
CA GLU A 668 4.33 7.16 -5.37
C GLU A 668 4.81 7.28 -6.81
N VAL A 669 3.89 7.15 -7.78
CA VAL A 669 4.19 7.15 -9.21
C VAL A 669 3.31 8.19 -9.88
N GLU A 670 3.94 9.18 -10.50
CA GLU A 670 3.30 10.22 -11.30
C GLU A 670 3.57 9.94 -12.78
N ALA A 671 2.51 9.96 -13.59
CA ALA A 671 2.63 9.78 -15.04
C ALA A 671 3.17 11.06 -15.69
N VAL A 672 4.18 10.92 -16.55
CA VAL A 672 4.80 12.03 -17.29
C VAL A 672 4.46 11.86 -18.78
N PRO A 673 3.46 12.57 -19.30
CA PRO A 673 3.07 12.50 -20.72
C PRO A 673 4.25 12.76 -21.66
N GLN A 674 4.34 12.01 -22.76
CA GLN A 674 5.41 12.15 -23.75
C GLN A 674 4.88 12.46 -25.15
N LYS A 675 5.68 13.17 -25.95
CA LYS A 675 5.46 13.34 -27.40
C LYS A 675 6.57 12.64 -28.17
N VAL A 676 6.20 11.83 -29.16
CA VAL A 676 7.15 11.03 -29.95
C VAL A 676 6.88 11.28 -31.44
N LEU A 677 7.94 11.30 -32.26
CA LEU A 677 7.80 11.41 -33.72
C LEU A 677 7.41 10.08 -34.34
N ILE A 678 6.59 10.13 -35.38
CA ILE A 678 6.18 8.95 -36.13
C ILE A 678 7.40 8.22 -36.72
N GLY A 679 7.42 6.90 -36.58
CA GLY A 679 8.52 6.03 -36.98
C GLY A 679 9.79 6.17 -36.13
N ALA A 680 9.74 6.86 -34.99
CA ALA A 680 10.83 6.83 -34.02
C ALA A 680 11.09 5.40 -33.52
N ASP A 681 12.36 5.09 -33.27
CA ASP A 681 12.77 3.76 -32.80
C ASP A 681 12.23 3.51 -31.38
N ALA A 682 11.17 2.71 -31.28
CA ALA A 682 10.54 2.35 -30.02
C ALA A 682 11.53 1.65 -29.07
N GLU A 683 12.60 1.02 -29.59
CA GLU A 683 13.61 0.36 -28.77
C GLU A 683 14.46 1.32 -27.96
N LYS A 684 14.60 2.58 -28.42
CA LYS A 684 15.39 3.61 -27.74
C LYS A 684 14.59 4.39 -26.69
N LEU A 685 13.27 4.18 -26.59
CA LEU A 685 12.46 4.82 -25.57
C LEU A 685 12.73 4.19 -24.21
N GLU A 686 13.06 5.02 -23.22
CA GLU A 686 13.33 4.57 -21.86
C GLU A 686 12.12 4.83 -20.94
N ALA A 687 11.57 3.78 -20.33
CA ALA A 687 10.38 3.86 -19.47
C ALA A 687 10.53 4.85 -18.30
N LYS A 688 11.76 5.08 -17.83
CA LYS A 688 12.05 6.04 -16.74
C LYS A 688 11.70 7.49 -17.09
N ASN A 689 11.58 7.83 -18.38
CA ASN A 689 11.20 9.17 -18.82
C ASN A 689 9.67 9.38 -18.78
N PHE A 690 8.89 8.31 -18.67
CA PHE A 690 7.43 8.32 -18.73
C PHE A 690 6.77 8.35 -17.35
N VAL A 691 7.54 8.17 -16.27
CA VAL A 691 7.04 8.21 -14.89
C VAL A 691 8.07 8.87 -13.97
N GLN A 692 7.58 9.59 -12.97
CA GLN A 692 8.38 10.01 -11.83
C GLN A 692 8.03 9.13 -10.63
N VAL A 693 9.04 8.46 -10.05
CA VAL A 693 8.85 7.52 -8.93
C VAL A 693 9.53 8.05 -7.68
N LYS A 694 8.80 8.09 -6.56
CA LYS A 694 9.36 8.26 -5.21
C LYS A 694 9.20 6.96 -4.43
N GLY A 695 10.24 6.53 -3.73
CA GLY A 695 10.20 5.33 -2.88
C GLY A 695 10.28 3.99 -3.63
N GLY A 696 10.57 3.99 -4.93
CA GLY A 696 10.69 2.80 -5.77
C GLY A 696 11.58 3.01 -7.01
N GLU A 697 11.63 2.01 -7.88
CA GLU A 697 12.37 2.02 -9.15
C GLU A 697 11.50 1.61 -10.34
N VAL A 698 11.87 2.10 -11.53
CA VAL A 698 11.18 1.77 -12.78
C VAL A 698 11.71 0.45 -13.32
N ILE A 699 10.82 -0.51 -13.59
CA ILE A 699 11.18 -1.81 -14.18
C ILE A 699 11.29 -1.68 -15.70
N GLY A 700 10.26 -1.10 -16.34
CA GLY A 700 10.21 -1.01 -17.80
C GLY A 700 8.79 -0.80 -18.33
N PHE A 701 8.65 -0.85 -19.66
CA PHE A 701 7.35 -0.91 -20.30
C PHE A 701 6.76 -2.32 -20.19
N VAL A 702 5.48 -2.41 -19.84
CA VAL A 702 4.70 -3.66 -20.03
C VAL A 702 4.53 -3.91 -21.52
N GLU A 703 4.27 -2.84 -22.29
CA GLU A 703 4.19 -2.82 -23.74
C GLU A 703 4.71 -1.46 -24.23
N LYS A 704 5.56 -1.44 -25.26
CA LYS A 704 6.14 -0.23 -25.83
C LYS A 704 5.11 0.53 -26.69
N PRO A 705 5.20 1.87 -26.81
CA PRO A 705 4.33 2.63 -27.69
C PRO A 705 4.49 2.21 -29.15
N ASN A 706 3.40 2.21 -29.90
CA ASN A 706 3.44 2.00 -31.35
C ASN A 706 3.75 3.33 -32.05
N THR A 707 5.02 3.56 -32.34
CA THR A 707 5.48 4.79 -32.99
C THR A 707 5.11 4.87 -34.47
N MET A 708 4.56 3.82 -35.09
CA MET A 708 4.14 3.81 -36.50
C MET A 708 2.72 4.35 -36.72
N LYS A 709 1.97 4.64 -35.63
CA LYS A 709 0.59 5.10 -35.69
C LYS A 709 0.43 6.48 -35.03
N ILE A 710 -0.04 7.46 -35.80
CA ILE A 710 -0.33 8.81 -35.30
C ILE A 710 -1.48 8.80 -34.29
N GLY A 711 -1.39 9.70 -33.31
CA GLY A 711 -2.47 10.03 -32.38
C GLY A 711 -2.10 9.79 -30.92
N GLU A 712 -3.04 10.09 -30.03
CA GLU A 712 -2.91 9.80 -28.60
C GLU A 712 -3.02 8.30 -28.32
N GLN A 713 -2.08 7.83 -27.51
CA GLN A 713 -1.95 6.44 -27.08
C GLN A 713 -1.80 6.41 -25.56
N LYS A 714 -2.04 5.25 -24.94
CA LYS A 714 -1.67 5.00 -23.54
C LYS A 714 -0.71 3.84 -23.47
N VAL A 715 0.45 4.05 -22.85
CA VAL A 715 1.43 3.00 -22.57
C VAL A 715 1.40 2.63 -21.10
N LYS A 716 1.78 1.38 -20.79
CA LYS A 716 1.81 0.88 -19.42
C LYS A 716 3.26 0.76 -18.95
N VAL A 717 3.60 1.47 -17.87
CA VAL A 717 4.92 1.41 -17.23
C VAL A 717 4.81 0.64 -15.93
N GLU A 718 5.64 -0.39 -15.78
CA GLU A 718 5.76 -1.18 -14.55
C GLU A 718 6.87 -0.59 -13.65
N THR A 719 6.55 -0.44 -12.37
CA THR A 719 7.41 0.08 -11.31
C THR A 719 7.38 -0.87 -10.13
N LYS A 720 8.43 -0.92 -9.30
CA LYS A 720 8.41 -1.63 -8.03
C LYS A 720 8.97 -0.80 -6.89
N ASP A 721 8.40 -0.94 -5.72
CA ASP A 721 8.98 -0.37 -4.50
C ASP A 721 10.16 -1.21 -3.98
N ARG A 722 10.83 -0.73 -2.91
CA ARG A 722 11.95 -1.44 -2.27
C ARG A 722 11.58 -2.81 -1.69
N PHE A 723 10.29 -3.08 -1.49
CA PHE A 723 9.78 -4.34 -0.97
C PHE A 723 9.40 -5.31 -2.11
N GLY A 724 9.54 -4.89 -3.37
CA GLY A 724 9.22 -5.67 -4.55
C GLY A 724 7.76 -5.58 -4.99
N ASN A 725 6.93 -4.73 -4.37
CA ASN A 725 5.54 -4.56 -4.77
C ASN A 725 5.47 -3.85 -6.11
N LYS A 726 4.88 -4.49 -7.12
CA LYS A 726 4.76 -3.96 -8.47
C LYS A 726 3.52 -3.09 -8.64
N LYS A 727 3.64 -2.01 -9.40
CA LYS A 727 2.54 -1.12 -9.81
C LYS A 727 2.66 -0.81 -11.29
N VAL A 728 1.54 -0.92 -12.02
CA VAL A 728 1.43 -0.55 -13.43
C VAL A 728 0.72 0.78 -13.53
N THR A 729 1.35 1.76 -14.20
CA THR A 729 0.79 3.10 -14.41
C THR A 729 0.56 3.32 -15.91
N GLU A 730 -0.64 3.77 -16.28
CA GLU A 730 -0.94 4.19 -17.65
C GLU A 730 -0.45 5.62 -17.88
N VAL A 731 0.35 5.81 -18.93
CA VAL A 731 0.94 7.10 -19.29
C VAL A 731 0.47 7.48 -20.70
N PRO A 732 -0.08 8.69 -20.92
CA PRO A 732 -0.45 9.14 -22.25
C PRO A 732 0.78 9.48 -23.09
N VAL A 733 0.77 9.06 -24.36
CA VAL A 733 1.84 9.28 -25.34
C VAL A 733 1.20 9.78 -26.63
N GLU A 734 1.64 10.93 -27.12
CA GLU A 734 1.16 11.49 -28.39
C GLU A 734 2.19 11.22 -29.49
N VAL A 735 1.82 10.43 -30.51
CA VAL A 735 2.66 10.23 -31.69
C VAL A 735 2.29 11.28 -32.74
N THR A 736 3.26 12.14 -33.07
CA THR A 736 3.10 13.30 -33.95
C THR A 736 4.00 13.17 -35.17
N TYR A 737 3.74 13.95 -36.20
CA TYR A 737 4.62 14.06 -37.37
C TYR A 737 5.52 15.30 -37.23
N GLY A 738 6.75 15.19 -37.73
CA GLY A 738 7.77 16.23 -37.65
C GLY A 738 8.07 16.80 -39.03
N ASP A 739 9.32 16.68 -39.46
CA ASP A 739 9.77 17.00 -40.80
C ASP A 739 9.47 15.82 -41.74
N SER A 740 8.34 15.89 -42.44
CA SER A 740 7.74 14.72 -43.08
C SER A 740 7.14 14.99 -44.46
N LEU A 741 7.20 14.01 -45.36
CA LEU A 741 6.44 13.94 -46.61
C LEU A 741 5.25 12.99 -46.43
N PHE A 742 4.05 13.43 -46.79
CA PHE A 742 2.81 12.67 -46.73
C PHE A 742 2.38 12.27 -48.14
N VAL A 743 2.20 10.97 -48.35
CA VAL A 743 1.78 10.38 -49.62
C VAL A 743 0.34 9.89 -49.49
N TYR A 744 -0.57 10.45 -50.29
CA TYR A 744 -2.00 10.09 -50.28
C TYR A 744 -2.40 9.31 -51.54
N GLY A 745 -3.37 8.41 -51.37
CA GLY A 745 -3.98 7.61 -52.43
C GLY A 745 -5.14 8.32 -53.11
N LEU A 746 -6.38 7.85 -52.93
CA LEU A 746 -7.59 8.35 -53.62
C LEU A 746 -8.17 9.67 -53.04
N SER A 747 -7.86 9.99 -51.79
CA SER A 747 -8.47 11.04 -50.98
C SER A 747 -7.51 11.57 -49.91
N TYR A 748 -7.86 12.72 -49.30
CA TYR A 748 -7.06 13.39 -48.26
C TYR A 748 -7.38 12.92 -46.83
N GLY A 749 -8.18 11.86 -46.68
CA GLY A 749 -8.56 11.31 -45.37
C GLY A 749 -7.42 10.53 -44.71
N SER A 750 -7.48 10.39 -43.38
CA SER A 750 -6.55 9.54 -42.61
C SER A 750 -6.51 8.10 -43.12
N ASP A 751 -7.64 7.61 -43.63
CA ASP A 751 -7.83 6.23 -44.08
C ASP A 751 -7.18 5.95 -45.44
N ASP A 752 -6.74 7.01 -46.13
CA ASP A 752 -6.19 6.95 -47.48
C ASP A 752 -4.77 7.55 -47.57
N MET A 753 -4.19 7.84 -46.41
CA MET A 753 -2.79 8.13 -46.23
C MET A 753 -1.99 6.84 -46.39
N LYS A 754 -1.12 6.80 -47.41
CA LYS A 754 -0.42 5.57 -47.81
C LYS A 754 0.96 5.45 -47.19
N SER A 755 1.66 6.56 -47.01
CA SER A 755 2.95 6.58 -46.34
C SER A 755 3.28 7.97 -45.81
N ILE A 756 3.95 8.03 -44.66
CA ILE A 756 4.57 9.23 -44.12
C ILE A 756 6.07 8.98 -44.01
N ILE A 757 6.85 9.73 -44.78
CA ILE A 757 8.32 9.68 -44.74
C ILE A 757 8.81 10.76 -43.80
N THR A 758 9.49 10.41 -42.71
CA THR A 758 9.90 11.34 -41.64
C THR A 758 11.41 11.36 -41.47
N LEU A 759 11.97 12.55 -41.28
CA LEU A 759 13.38 12.76 -40.98
C LEU A 759 13.64 12.69 -39.47
N HIS A 760 14.53 11.81 -39.04
CA HIS A 760 15.03 11.75 -37.66
C HIS A 760 16.40 12.46 -37.59
N HIS A 761 16.37 13.76 -37.29
CA HIS A 761 17.54 14.64 -37.35
C HIS A 761 18.68 14.28 -36.39
N ASP A 762 18.36 13.62 -35.27
CA ASP A 762 19.28 13.13 -34.25
C ASP A 762 20.11 11.93 -34.74
N THR A 763 19.48 11.02 -35.47
CA THR A 763 20.11 9.81 -36.01
C THR A 763 20.56 9.95 -37.46
N LYS A 764 20.16 11.03 -38.14
CA LYS A 764 20.35 11.26 -39.59
C LYS A 764 19.80 10.11 -40.44
N LYS A 765 18.65 9.58 -40.04
CA LYS A 765 17.95 8.49 -40.74
C LYS A 765 16.50 8.85 -41.03
N MET A 766 15.94 8.23 -42.05
CA MET A 766 14.53 8.38 -42.43
C MET A 766 13.72 7.18 -41.93
N SER A 767 12.44 7.40 -41.64
CA SER A 767 11.45 6.33 -41.48
C SER A 767 10.29 6.54 -42.44
N ALA A 768 9.59 5.48 -42.80
CA ALA A 768 8.40 5.52 -43.62
C ALA A 768 7.33 4.59 -43.02
N THR A 769 6.10 5.07 -42.92
CA THR A 769 4.94 4.21 -42.60
C THR A 769 4.39 3.51 -43.83
N ASP A 770 3.66 2.43 -43.61
CA ASP A 770 2.98 1.66 -44.65
C ASP A 770 1.49 1.45 -44.34
N THR A 771 0.78 0.91 -45.31
CA THR A 771 -0.60 0.43 -45.19
C THR A 771 -0.79 -0.79 -46.07
N ASP A 772 -1.68 -1.70 -45.67
CA ASP A 772 -2.06 -2.88 -46.47
C ASP A 772 -2.89 -2.51 -47.70
N ASN A 773 -3.45 -1.29 -47.71
CA ASN A 773 -4.24 -0.78 -48.83
C ASN A 773 -3.34 -0.51 -50.05
N LEU A 774 -3.88 -0.74 -51.24
CA LEU A 774 -3.24 -0.33 -52.49
C LEU A 774 -2.97 1.19 -52.47
N ILE A 775 -1.85 1.60 -53.06
CA ILE A 775 -1.48 3.01 -53.14
C ILE A 775 -2.50 3.76 -54.01
N HIS A 776 -2.97 3.16 -55.12
CA HIS A 776 -4.02 3.74 -55.96
C HIS A 776 -4.72 2.75 -56.94
N ASP A 777 -5.98 2.40 -56.66
CA ASP A 777 -6.74 1.36 -57.37
C ASP A 777 -6.95 1.56 -58.89
N TYR A 778 -6.98 2.81 -59.38
CA TYR A 778 -7.25 3.10 -60.81
C TYR A 778 -6.02 3.22 -61.71
N PHE A 779 -4.80 3.16 -61.16
CA PHE A 779 -3.56 3.35 -61.94
C PHE A 779 -2.97 2.05 -62.48
N GLY A 780 -3.56 0.89 -62.17
CA GLY A 780 -3.09 -0.39 -62.69
C GLY A 780 -1.63 -0.69 -62.31
N ASP A 781 -0.89 -1.30 -63.22
CA ASP A 781 0.56 -1.56 -63.10
C ASP A 781 1.44 -0.35 -63.46
N GLU A 782 0.86 0.85 -63.60
CA GLU A 782 1.64 2.06 -63.87
C GLU A 782 2.27 2.61 -62.59
N LYS A 783 3.43 3.26 -62.75
CA LYS A 783 4.13 3.97 -61.67
C LYS A 783 3.25 5.08 -61.10
N TYR A 784 2.89 4.97 -59.82
CA TYR A 784 2.10 5.98 -59.12
C TYR A 784 2.98 6.91 -58.27
N PHE A 785 3.94 6.33 -57.55
CA PHE A 785 4.84 7.05 -56.66
C PHE A 785 6.27 6.55 -56.86
N GLU A 786 7.24 7.45 -56.81
CA GLU A 786 8.65 7.07 -56.76
C GLU A 786 9.40 8.06 -55.87
N PHE A 787 10.32 7.52 -55.08
CA PHE A 787 11.20 8.24 -54.18
C PHE A 787 12.64 7.95 -54.56
N THR A 788 13.38 9.00 -54.91
CA THR A 788 14.80 8.92 -55.21
C THR A 788 15.58 9.85 -54.30
N LEU A 789 16.49 9.29 -53.51
CA LEU A 789 17.45 10.05 -52.71
C LEU A 789 18.75 10.19 -53.49
N TYR A 790 19.19 11.42 -53.71
CA TYR A 790 20.49 11.79 -54.24
C TYR A 790 21.37 12.34 -53.13
N ASN A 791 22.68 12.11 -53.22
CA ASN A 791 23.62 12.84 -52.38
C ASN A 791 23.75 14.31 -52.84
N LYS A 792 24.41 15.15 -52.04
CA LYS A 792 24.63 16.57 -52.36
C LYS A 792 25.32 16.86 -53.70
N GLU A 793 26.12 15.90 -54.22
CA GLU A 793 26.75 15.99 -55.55
C GLU A 793 25.84 15.52 -56.71
N GLY A 794 24.61 15.09 -56.43
CA GLY A 794 23.64 14.63 -57.44
C GLY A 794 23.76 13.16 -57.84
N LYS A 795 24.53 12.35 -57.08
CA LYS A 795 24.63 10.89 -57.29
C LYS A 795 23.50 10.17 -56.55
N GLU A 796 22.81 9.27 -57.25
CA GLU A 796 21.74 8.46 -56.67
C GLU A 796 22.26 7.56 -55.52
N LYS A 797 21.60 7.65 -54.36
CA LYS A 797 21.81 6.79 -53.19
C LYS A 797 20.78 5.65 -53.16
N LYS A 798 19.53 5.96 -53.49
CA LYS A 798 18.41 5.00 -53.46
C LYS A 798 17.29 5.50 -54.36
N ASN A 799 16.69 4.59 -55.13
CA ASN A 799 15.46 4.80 -55.88
C ASN A 799 14.47 3.69 -55.49
N ILE A 800 13.22 4.06 -55.22
CA ILE A 800 12.14 3.14 -54.84
C ILE A 800 10.89 3.55 -55.61
N GLU A 801 10.31 2.62 -56.37
CA GLU A 801 9.10 2.80 -57.16
C GLU A 801 7.93 2.05 -56.50
N VAL A 802 6.73 2.63 -56.55
CA VAL A 802 5.47 1.99 -56.16
C VAL A 802 4.43 2.19 -57.26
N LYS A 803 3.89 1.07 -57.75
CA LYS A 803 2.85 1.05 -58.79
C LYS A 803 1.46 1.15 -58.19
N GLY A 804 0.46 1.56 -58.99
CA GLY A 804 -0.91 1.78 -58.52
C GLY A 804 -1.52 0.59 -57.77
N LEU A 805 -1.33 -0.63 -58.27
CA LEU A 805 -1.82 -1.88 -57.65
C LEU A 805 -0.87 -2.49 -56.60
N GLU A 806 0.15 -1.75 -56.14
CA GLU A 806 1.01 -2.15 -55.02
C GLU A 806 0.60 -1.40 -53.74
N ASN A 807 0.89 -1.99 -52.57
CA ASN A 807 0.80 -1.30 -51.29
C ASN A 807 2.16 -0.64 -50.94
N THR A 808 2.24 0.07 -49.81
CA THR A 808 3.46 0.78 -49.41
C THR A 808 4.38 -0.01 -48.49
N GLU A 809 4.11 -1.30 -48.25
CA GLU A 809 4.90 -2.15 -47.33
C GLU A 809 6.34 -2.33 -47.83
N ALA A 810 6.51 -2.67 -49.11
CA ALA A 810 7.82 -2.81 -49.73
C ALA A 810 8.59 -1.48 -49.73
N PHE A 811 7.89 -0.37 -49.99
CA PHE A 811 8.46 0.97 -49.92
C PHE A 811 8.97 1.29 -48.51
N ALA A 812 8.14 1.09 -47.49
CA ALA A 812 8.52 1.39 -46.11
C ALA A 812 9.71 0.54 -45.66
N LYS A 813 9.76 -0.74 -46.04
CA LYS A 813 10.89 -1.63 -45.72
C LYS A 813 12.23 -1.14 -46.30
N GLU A 814 12.19 -0.56 -47.49
CA GLU A 814 13.39 -0.02 -48.15
C GLU A 814 13.75 1.40 -47.71
N ALA A 815 12.75 2.21 -47.33
CA ALA A 815 12.94 3.58 -46.87
C ALA A 815 13.35 3.66 -45.39
N ASN A 816 12.88 2.72 -44.56
CA ASN A 816 13.18 2.68 -43.13
C ASN A 816 14.68 2.48 -42.87
N GLY A 817 15.29 3.45 -42.19
CA GLY A 817 16.70 3.43 -41.81
C GLY A 817 17.66 3.99 -42.86
N LEU A 818 17.16 4.50 -44.01
CA LEU A 818 18.00 5.20 -44.98
C LEU A 818 18.69 6.40 -44.34
N ALA A 819 20.02 6.43 -44.44
CA ALA A 819 20.82 7.54 -43.91
C ALA A 819 20.85 8.72 -44.88
N PHE A 820 20.72 9.94 -44.35
CA PHE A 820 20.80 11.18 -45.11
C PHE A 820 21.88 12.11 -44.55
N GLU A 821 22.42 12.98 -45.40
CA GLU A 821 23.21 14.14 -44.98
C GLU A 821 22.46 15.43 -45.31
N TYR A 822 22.73 16.52 -44.61
CA TYR A 822 22.19 17.81 -45.01
C TYR A 822 22.81 18.24 -46.34
N GLY A 823 21.96 18.69 -47.26
CA GLY A 823 22.29 18.95 -48.66
C GLY A 823 22.01 17.77 -49.61
N ASP A 824 21.66 16.59 -49.10
CA ASP A 824 21.09 15.52 -49.94
C ASP A 824 19.75 15.98 -50.54
N VAL A 825 19.44 15.51 -51.75
CA VAL A 825 18.23 15.92 -52.48
C VAL A 825 17.32 14.73 -52.68
N VAL A 826 16.06 14.87 -52.29
CA VAL A 826 15.00 13.90 -52.56
C VAL A 826 14.20 14.35 -53.78
N LYS A 827 14.19 13.52 -54.82
CA LYS A 827 13.24 13.61 -55.92
C LYS A 827 12.06 12.70 -55.62
N VAL A 828 10.87 13.26 -55.66
CA VAL A 828 9.60 12.54 -55.54
C VAL A 828 8.85 12.66 -56.85
N TYR A 829 8.61 11.53 -57.51
CA TYR A 829 7.60 11.45 -58.55
C TYR A 829 6.27 11.05 -57.92
N HIS A 830 5.21 11.79 -58.22
CA HIS A 830 3.85 11.44 -57.82
C HIS A 830 2.91 11.69 -59.01
N ALA A 831 2.20 10.65 -59.45
CA ALA A 831 1.34 10.72 -60.63
C ALA A 831 0.26 11.80 -60.50
N GLU A 832 -0.19 12.03 -59.27
CA GLU A 832 -1.10 13.11 -58.87
C GLU A 832 -0.45 14.01 -57.81
N SER A 833 0.49 14.86 -58.20
CA SER A 833 1.35 15.60 -57.25
C SER A 833 0.64 16.47 -56.21
N SER A 834 -0.63 16.87 -56.44
CA SER A 834 -1.44 17.53 -55.40
C SER A 834 -1.74 16.66 -54.18
N ARG A 835 -1.46 15.36 -54.25
CA ARG A 835 -1.62 14.39 -53.15
C ARG A 835 -0.32 14.08 -52.43
N LEU A 836 0.74 14.83 -52.72
CA LEU A 836 1.95 14.86 -51.91
C LEU A 836 1.95 16.14 -51.06
N HIS A 837 1.90 16.00 -49.74
CA HIS A 837 2.04 17.12 -48.82
C HIS A 837 3.38 17.05 -48.10
N TRP A 838 3.91 18.18 -47.64
CA TRP A 838 5.09 18.19 -46.79
C TRP A 838 4.93 19.11 -45.59
N TYR A 839 5.55 18.67 -44.51
CA TYR A 839 5.48 19.28 -43.19
C TYR A 839 6.90 19.58 -42.72
N GLN A 840 7.05 20.70 -42.03
CA GLN A 840 8.28 21.07 -41.34
C GLN A 840 7.94 21.36 -39.88
N LYS A 841 8.66 20.74 -38.95
CA LYS A 841 8.41 20.83 -37.51
C LYS A 841 6.95 20.55 -37.14
N GLY A 842 6.31 19.63 -37.86
CA GLY A 842 4.90 19.25 -37.69
C GLY A 842 3.88 20.25 -38.23
N LEU A 843 4.30 21.34 -38.87
CA LEU A 843 3.42 22.32 -39.50
C LEU A 843 3.31 22.06 -41.00
N TYR A 844 2.11 22.18 -41.56
CA TYR A 844 1.88 22.05 -42.99
C TYR A 844 2.57 23.19 -43.73
N VAL A 845 3.45 22.85 -44.68
CA VAL A 845 4.26 23.83 -45.44
C VAL A 845 3.80 23.94 -46.90
N GLY A 846 3.32 22.85 -47.49
CA GLY A 846 2.75 22.91 -48.84
C GLY A 846 2.38 21.56 -49.43
N GLU A 847 1.86 21.61 -50.65
CA GLU A 847 1.44 20.47 -51.48
C GLU A 847 1.86 20.67 -52.95
N GLY A 848 1.91 19.58 -53.72
CA GLY A 848 2.18 19.68 -55.15
C GLY A 848 1.03 20.31 -55.94
N LYS A 849 1.29 20.71 -57.19
CA LYS A 849 0.29 21.35 -58.07
C LYS A 849 -0.01 20.43 -59.26
N ASN A 850 -1.25 19.96 -59.36
CA ASN A 850 -1.67 18.92 -60.31
C ASN A 850 -1.54 19.36 -61.80
N LYS A 851 -1.45 18.36 -62.70
CA LYS A 851 -1.44 18.39 -64.19
C LYS A 851 -0.21 18.88 -64.97
N GLU A 852 0.76 19.58 -64.39
CA GLU A 852 1.96 20.00 -65.14
C GLU A 852 3.30 19.57 -64.51
N ILE A 853 3.35 19.37 -63.19
CA ILE A 853 4.59 19.01 -62.46
C ILE A 853 4.36 17.73 -61.67
N LYS A 854 4.89 16.61 -62.17
CA LYS A 854 4.85 15.30 -61.50
C LYS A 854 6.11 14.98 -60.70
N GLU A 855 7.20 15.70 -60.96
CA GLU A 855 8.48 15.51 -60.30
C GLU A 855 8.78 16.69 -59.37
N LEU A 856 9.03 16.36 -58.12
CA LEU A 856 9.20 17.30 -57.05
C LEU A 856 10.58 17.07 -56.40
N PHE A 857 11.40 18.12 -56.27
CA PHE A 857 12.70 18.06 -55.62
C PHE A 857 12.66 18.76 -54.25
N PHE A 858 13.28 18.13 -53.26
CA PHE A 858 13.42 18.63 -51.90
C PHE A 858 14.87 18.51 -51.44
N GLU A 859 15.49 19.60 -50.99
CA GLU A 859 16.76 19.54 -50.29
C GLU A 859 16.50 19.18 -48.82
N ILE A 860 17.27 18.24 -48.26
CA ILE A 860 17.20 17.90 -46.84
C ILE A 860 18.05 18.89 -46.06
N THR A 861 17.42 19.71 -45.22
CA THR A 861 18.08 20.72 -44.38
C THR A 861 17.82 20.49 -42.90
N GLU A 862 18.41 21.32 -42.03
CA GLU A 862 18.10 21.35 -40.60
C GLU A 862 16.62 21.67 -40.30
N ASN A 863 15.89 22.24 -41.25
CA ASN A 863 14.46 22.53 -41.15
C ASN A 863 13.57 21.48 -41.85
N GLY A 864 14.14 20.37 -42.30
CA GLY A 864 13.40 19.28 -42.93
C GLY A 864 13.51 19.26 -44.45
N PHE A 865 12.40 18.91 -45.13
CA PHE A 865 12.32 18.90 -46.59
C PHE A 865 12.06 20.32 -47.11
N GLU A 866 13.04 20.94 -47.76
CA GLU A 866 12.90 22.27 -48.37
C GLU A 866 12.70 22.17 -49.89
N ARG A 867 11.63 22.78 -50.39
CA ARG A 867 11.21 22.70 -51.79
C ARG A 867 12.17 23.44 -52.72
N LEU A 868 12.66 22.77 -53.77
CA LEU A 868 13.43 23.41 -54.85
C LEU A 868 12.51 23.76 -56.04
N GLU A 869 12.37 25.06 -56.36
CA GLU A 869 11.53 25.55 -57.48
C GLU A 869 12.27 25.60 -58.83
N ALA A 870 13.58 25.83 -58.83
CA ALA A 870 14.43 25.81 -60.02
C ALA A 870 15.76 25.13 -59.73
N LEU A 871 16.22 24.28 -60.65
CA LEU A 871 17.45 23.50 -60.49
C LEU A 871 18.73 24.31 -60.83
N GLN A 872 18.59 25.40 -61.60
CA GLN A 872 19.63 26.39 -61.91
C GLN A 872 19.01 27.79 -62.08
N GLU A 873 19.73 28.84 -61.66
CA GLU A 873 19.37 30.24 -61.95
C GLU A 873 20.29 30.81 -63.02
N VAL A 874 19.72 31.44 -64.05
CA VAL A 874 20.46 32.00 -65.18
C VAL A 874 20.03 33.45 -65.39
N THR A 875 20.98 34.37 -65.29
CA THR A 875 20.77 35.80 -65.52
C THR A 875 21.43 36.22 -66.82
N ALA A 876 20.69 36.87 -67.73
CA ALA A 876 21.24 37.41 -68.97
C ALA A 876 22.08 38.67 -68.71
N VAL A 877 23.27 38.74 -69.31
CA VAL A 877 24.20 39.88 -69.20
C VAL A 877 24.28 40.60 -70.54
N PRO A 878 23.62 41.77 -70.70
CA PRO A 878 23.64 42.55 -71.94
C PRO A 878 25.06 42.94 -72.37
N GLN A 879 25.38 42.83 -73.66
CA GLN A 879 26.72 43.13 -74.19
C GLN A 879 26.70 44.27 -75.23
N LYS A 880 27.77 45.07 -75.27
CA LYS A 880 28.03 46.06 -76.32
C LYS A 880 29.27 45.65 -77.10
N VAL A 881 29.15 45.58 -78.43
CA VAL A 881 30.21 45.11 -79.32
C VAL A 881 30.50 46.18 -80.37
N VAL A 882 31.77 46.40 -80.72
CA VAL A 882 32.13 47.34 -81.80
C VAL A 882 31.92 46.67 -83.16
N ILE A 883 31.41 47.40 -84.14
CA ILE A 883 31.23 46.89 -85.50
C ILE A 883 32.54 46.32 -86.07
N GLY A 884 32.45 45.11 -86.61
CA GLY A 884 33.61 44.42 -87.16
C GLY A 884 34.46 43.64 -86.16
N THR A 885 34.03 43.55 -84.89
CA THR A 885 34.68 42.67 -83.90
C THR A 885 34.64 41.22 -84.40
N ASP A 886 35.76 40.51 -84.27
CA ASP A 886 35.84 39.08 -84.61
C ASP A 886 34.93 38.27 -83.68
N VAL A 887 33.98 37.57 -84.28
CA VAL A 887 32.97 36.80 -83.56
C VAL A 887 33.59 35.62 -82.81
N GLU A 888 34.75 35.12 -83.25
CA GLU A 888 35.49 34.05 -82.57
C GLU A 888 36.09 34.49 -81.22
N LYS A 889 36.26 35.80 -80.99
CA LYS A 889 36.75 36.34 -79.72
C LYS A 889 35.64 36.51 -78.67
N LEU A 890 34.38 36.24 -79.00
CA LEU A 890 33.25 36.35 -78.08
C LEU A 890 33.01 35.03 -77.33
N GLU A 891 32.95 35.09 -76.00
CA GLU A 891 32.78 33.93 -75.14
C GLU A 891 31.38 33.88 -74.52
N ALA A 892 30.63 32.79 -74.70
CA ALA A 892 29.23 32.69 -74.25
C ALA A 892 29.03 32.86 -72.74
N LYS A 893 30.04 32.52 -71.94
CA LYS A 893 30.07 32.73 -70.49
C LYS A 893 29.99 34.21 -70.08
N ASP A 894 30.39 35.13 -70.96
CA ASP A 894 30.34 36.57 -70.67
C ASP A 894 28.93 37.14 -70.86
N PHE A 895 28.01 36.35 -71.45
CA PHE A 895 26.65 36.75 -71.80
C PHE A 895 25.62 36.25 -70.78
N VAL A 896 25.99 35.36 -69.86
CA VAL A 896 25.10 34.85 -68.81
C VAL A 896 25.85 34.65 -67.49
N GLN A 897 25.19 34.88 -66.36
CA GLN A 897 25.65 34.44 -65.05
C GLN A 897 24.79 33.25 -64.60
N VAL A 898 25.44 32.12 -64.28
CA VAL A 898 24.75 30.89 -63.87
C VAL A 898 25.09 30.58 -62.41
N LYS A 899 24.05 30.26 -61.63
CA LYS A 899 24.17 29.73 -60.27
C LYS A 899 23.62 28.30 -60.27
N ASP A 900 24.37 27.38 -59.65
CA ASP A 900 24.06 25.94 -59.54
C ASP A 900 23.94 25.21 -60.89
N GLY A 901 24.66 25.70 -61.90
CA GLY A 901 24.74 25.12 -63.25
C GLY A 901 25.99 25.56 -64.02
N GLU A 902 26.14 25.07 -65.24
CA GLU A 902 27.28 25.31 -66.14
C GLU A 902 26.82 25.93 -67.48
N VAL A 903 27.61 26.84 -68.05
CA VAL A 903 27.37 27.40 -69.40
C VAL A 903 27.86 26.41 -70.46
N VAL A 904 27.02 26.09 -71.44
CA VAL A 904 27.34 25.16 -72.53
C VAL A 904 27.93 25.90 -73.73
N GLY A 905 27.32 27.01 -74.16
CA GLY A 905 27.80 27.81 -75.31
C GLY A 905 26.72 28.66 -76.00
N PHE A 906 27.09 29.34 -77.08
CA PHE A 906 26.11 30.01 -77.95
C PHE A 906 25.35 28.98 -78.79
N VAL A 907 24.03 29.13 -78.90
CA VAL A 907 23.21 28.37 -79.83
C VAL A 907 23.48 28.83 -81.27
N GLU A 908 23.71 30.13 -81.46
CA GLU A 908 24.12 30.77 -82.73
C GLU A 908 25.03 31.97 -82.41
N LYS A 909 26.07 32.20 -83.22
CA LYS A 909 27.06 33.27 -82.99
C LYS A 909 26.50 34.67 -83.31
N PRO A 910 26.88 35.74 -82.57
CA PRO A 910 26.42 37.11 -82.85
C PRO A 910 26.84 37.66 -84.21
N ASN A 911 25.99 38.48 -84.86
CA ASN A 911 26.38 39.19 -86.10
C ASN A 911 27.01 40.56 -85.77
N THR A 912 28.33 40.69 -85.89
CA THR A 912 29.06 41.93 -85.56
C THR A 912 29.23 42.89 -86.75
N THR A 913 28.73 42.55 -87.93
CA THR A 913 28.93 43.34 -89.16
C THR A 913 27.84 44.41 -89.40
N LYS A 914 26.77 44.38 -88.60
CA LYS A 914 25.61 45.27 -88.73
C LYS A 914 25.39 46.05 -87.43
N ILE A 915 25.33 47.37 -87.53
CA ILE A 915 25.01 48.26 -86.39
C ILE A 915 23.58 48.01 -85.88
N GLY A 916 23.39 48.10 -84.57
CA GLY A 916 22.08 48.10 -83.91
C GLY A 916 21.93 47.04 -82.82
N LYS A 917 20.75 47.05 -82.18
CA LYS A 917 20.37 46.09 -81.14
C LYS A 917 19.92 44.77 -81.76
N GLN A 918 20.41 43.66 -81.20
CA GLN A 918 20.06 42.29 -81.56
C GLN A 918 19.98 41.41 -80.31
N LYS A 919 19.61 40.13 -80.47
CA LYS A 919 19.58 39.14 -79.39
C LYS A 919 20.39 37.90 -79.79
N VAL A 920 21.14 37.33 -78.85
CA VAL A 920 21.86 36.06 -79.00
C VAL A 920 21.29 35.03 -78.01
N LYS A 921 21.39 33.73 -78.32
CA LYS A 921 20.91 32.64 -77.47
C LYS A 921 22.08 31.89 -76.84
N VAL A 922 22.06 31.70 -75.52
CA VAL A 922 23.07 30.96 -74.75
C VAL A 922 22.43 29.76 -74.06
N GLU A 923 23.04 28.57 -74.20
CA GLU A 923 22.60 27.34 -73.54
C GLU A 923 23.39 27.09 -72.24
N THR A 924 22.71 26.65 -71.18
CA THR A 924 23.25 26.26 -69.87
C THR A 924 22.69 24.91 -69.42
N LYS A 925 23.32 24.23 -68.47
CA LYS A 925 22.83 22.98 -67.86
C LYS A 925 22.95 22.99 -66.33
N ASP A 926 22.02 22.38 -65.61
CA ASP A 926 22.10 22.23 -64.14
C ASP A 926 22.98 21.05 -63.71
N ARG A 927 23.20 20.86 -62.40
CA ARG A 927 23.96 19.73 -61.82
C ARG A 927 23.36 18.34 -62.07
N PHE A 928 22.11 18.26 -62.55
CA PHE A 928 21.42 17.04 -62.94
C PHE A 928 21.44 16.81 -64.47
N GLY A 929 22.04 17.73 -65.23
CA GLY A 929 22.19 17.67 -66.69
C GLY A 929 21.05 18.29 -67.49
N ASN A 930 20.06 18.94 -66.86
CA ASN A 930 18.94 19.55 -67.60
C ASN A 930 19.36 20.86 -68.25
N LYS A 931 19.12 20.98 -69.56
CA LYS A 931 19.50 22.15 -70.37
C LYS A 931 18.46 23.28 -70.35
N LYS A 932 18.92 24.53 -70.39
CA LYS A 932 18.10 25.75 -70.47
C LYS A 932 18.72 26.73 -71.48
N VAL A 933 17.90 27.36 -72.31
CA VAL A 933 18.34 28.37 -73.29
C VAL A 933 17.86 29.75 -72.84
N THR A 934 18.76 30.74 -72.83
CA THR A 934 18.50 32.12 -72.42
C THR A 934 18.80 33.09 -73.55
N GLU A 935 17.86 34.00 -73.86
CA GLU A 935 18.09 35.10 -74.81
C GLU A 935 18.79 36.29 -74.13
N VAL A 936 19.88 36.76 -74.73
CA VAL A 936 20.72 37.85 -74.22
C VAL A 936 20.75 39.00 -75.23
N PRO A 937 20.46 40.25 -74.84
CA PRO A 937 20.53 41.40 -75.74
C PRO A 937 21.98 41.82 -76.01
N VAL A 938 22.29 42.13 -77.28
CA VAL A 938 23.61 42.58 -77.75
C VAL A 938 23.43 43.84 -78.61
N GLU A 939 24.21 44.89 -78.39
CA GLU A 939 24.17 46.12 -79.20
C GLU A 939 25.50 46.32 -79.95
N VAL A 940 25.45 46.36 -81.28
CA VAL A 940 26.62 46.63 -82.12
C VAL A 940 26.70 48.13 -82.38
N THR A 941 27.82 48.75 -82.02
CA THR A 941 28.04 50.20 -82.02
C THR A 941 29.23 50.59 -82.88
N TYR A 942 29.35 51.87 -83.23
CA TYR A 942 30.55 52.37 -83.90
C TYR A 942 31.75 52.35 -82.94
N GLY A 943 32.96 52.23 -83.49
CA GLY A 943 34.20 52.39 -82.74
C GLY A 943 34.86 53.72 -83.12
N ASP A 944 36.18 53.69 -83.26
CA ASP A 944 36.92 54.74 -83.94
C ASP A 944 36.79 54.52 -85.44
N SER A 945 35.79 55.15 -86.05
CA SER A 945 35.29 54.76 -87.37
C SER A 945 35.18 55.95 -88.33
N LEU A 946 35.54 55.75 -89.59
CA LEU A 946 35.20 56.61 -90.72
C LEU A 946 34.02 56.02 -91.48
N VAL A 947 32.95 56.78 -91.66
CA VAL A 947 31.70 56.34 -92.27
C VAL A 947 31.51 57.08 -93.58
N TYR A 948 31.49 56.33 -94.68
CA TYR A 948 31.29 56.82 -96.03
C TYR A 948 29.82 56.64 -96.44
N GLN A 949 29.12 57.74 -96.71
CA GLN A 949 27.74 57.70 -97.22
C GLN A 949 27.68 57.94 -98.72
N GLY A 950 26.87 57.11 -99.38
CA GLY A 950 26.59 57.19 -100.80
C GLY A 950 25.34 58.01 -101.12
N LEU A 951 24.68 57.62 -102.21
CA LEU A 951 23.38 58.17 -102.60
C LEU A 951 22.33 57.93 -101.51
N GLY A 952 21.53 58.95 -101.18
CA GLY A 952 20.35 58.80 -100.30
C GLY A 952 20.66 58.66 -98.81
N ASP A 953 21.86 59.06 -98.37
CA ASP A 953 22.40 58.92 -97.01
C ASP A 953 22.71 57.48 -96.57
N ASP A 954 22.60 56.52 -97.49
CA ASP A 954 22.96 55.13 -97.26
C ASP A 954 24.44 54.99 -96.95
N ILE A 955 24.77 54.29 -95.87
CA ILE A 955 26.14 53.96 -95.52
C ILE A 955 26.63 52.90 -96.50
N ARG A 956 27.70 53.22 -97.23
CA ARG A 956 28.32 52.30 -98.20
C ARG A 956 29.48 51.56 -97.58
N SER A 957 30.29 52.24 -96.76
CA SER A 957 31.41 51.60 -96.09
C SER A 957 31.72 52.24 -94.75
N ILE A 958 32.16 51.43 -93.79
CA ILE A 958 32.66 51.90 -92.50
C ILE A 958 34.06 51.34 -92.32
N VAL A 959 35.05 52.21 -92.19
CA VAL A 959 36.44 51.86 -91.86
C VAL A 959 36.62 52.09 -90.36
N THR A 960 36.78 51.04 -89.58
CA THR A 960 36.94 51.09 -88.12
C THR A 960 38.36 50.70 -87.73
N LEU A 961 38.96 51.45 -86.82
CA LEU A 961 40.26 51.11 -86.24
C LEU A 961 40.05 50.04 -85.18
N ASN A 962 40.58 48.85 -85.41
CA ASN A 962 40.73 47.85 -84.37
C ASN A 962 42.05 48.12 -83.64
N HIS A 963 41.95 48.68 -82.43
CA HIS A 963 43.09 49.07 -81.61
C HIS A 963 43.82 47.86 -81.00
N ASP A 964 43.14 46.74 -80.77
CA ASP A 964 43.72 45.53 -80.19
C ASP A 964 44.72 44.87 -81.15
N ASP A 965 44.31 44.73 -82.41
CA ASP A 965 45.13 44.08 -83.44
C ASP A 965 45.86 45.10 -84.34
N LYS A 966 45.68 46.41 -84.08
CA LYS A 966 46.20 47.55 -84.88
C LYS A 966 45.92 47.44 -86.39
N LYS A 967 44.70 47.02 -86.73
CA LYS A 967 44.25 46.83 -88.11
C LYS A 967 43.01 47.64 -88.41
N LEU A 968 42.88 48.08 -89.66
CA LEU A 968 41.62 48.63 -90.17
C LEU A 968 40.66 47.48 -90.43
N HIS A 969 39.46 47.55 -89.88
CA HIS A 969 38.34 46.70 -90.24
C HIS A 969 37.38 47.48 -91.14
N VAL A 970 37.01 46.92 -92.29
CA VAL A 970 36.15 47.65 -93.24
C VAL A 970 34.90 46.86 -93.57
N THR A 971 33.74 47.48 -93.37
CA THR A 971 32.48 46.95 -93.86
C THR A 971 32.18 47.47 -95.26
N SER A 972 31.47 46.67 -96.06
CA SER A 972 31.03 47.03 -97.40
C SER A 972 29.58 46.66 -97.64
N THR A 973 28.92 47.43 -98.49
CA THR A 973 27.67 47.05 -99.14
C THR A 973 27.91 46.62 -100.59
N ASN A 974 27.12 45.66 -101.08
CA ASN A 974 27.07 45.25 -102.50
C ASN A 974 26.27 46.23 -103.38
N GLU A 975 25.81 47.35 -102.83
CA GLU A 975 25.08 48.38 -103.56
C GLU A 975 26.04 49.41 -104.18
N GLN A 976 25.59 50.00 -105.29
CA GLN A 976 26.31 51.06 -105.99
C GLN A 976 26.53 52.26 -105.07
N ILE A 977 27.74 52.82 -105.04
CA ILE A 977 28.13 53.89 -104.11
C ILE A 977 27.30 55.16 -104.38
N HIS A 978 27.31 55.68 -105.61
CA HIS A 978 26.54 56.85 -106.02
C HIS A 978 26.25 56.90 -107.53
N SER A 979 24.97 56.92 -107.92
CA SER A 979 24.57 56.79 -109.34
C SER A 979 24.86 58.01 -110.23
N TYR A 980 24.98 59.20 -109.65
CA TYR A 980 25.24 60.44 -110.41
C TYR A 980 26.72 60.76 -110.66
N PHE A 981 27.67 60.04 -110.04
CA PHE A 981 29.11 60.23 -110.23
C PHE A 981 29.67 59.12 -111.13
N ASN A 982 29.37 59.21 -112.42
CA ASN A 982 29.70 58.17 -113.39
C ASN A 982 31.14 58.31 -113.91
N ASN A 983 31.96 57.27 -113.71
CA ASN A 983 33.40 57.24 -113.94
C ASN A 983 34.17 58.35 -113.20
N GLU A 984 33.60 58.81 -112.07
CA GLU A 984 34.20 59.85 -111.23
C GLU A 984 34.53 59.28 -109.87
N LEU A 985 35.71 59.67 -109.36
CA LEU A 985 36.17 59.32 -108.03
C LEU A 985 35.21 59.86 -106.97
N TYR A 986 34.62 58.96 -106.18
CA TYR A 986 33.63 59.34 -105.16
C TYR A 986 34.16 59.21 -103.73
N MET A 987 34.88 58.14 -103.43
CA MET A 987 35.49 57.97 -102.10
C MET A 987 36.89 57.40 -102.21
N GLY A 988 37.74 57.71 -101.24
CA GLY A 988 39.10 57.21 -101.20
C GLY A 988 39.72 57.33 -99.82
N ILE A 989 40.75 56.55 -99.58
CA ILE A 989 41.53 56.55 -98.36
C ILE A 989 43.00 56.34 -98.70
N THR A 990 43.84 57.13 -98.06
CA THR A 990 45.29 57.04 -98.19
C THR A 990 45.88 56.95 -96.79
N LEU A 991 46.65 55.92 -96.51
CA LEU A 991 47.35 55.78 -95.24
C LEU A 991 48.81 56.17 -95.43
N TYR A 992 49.31 57.08 -94.59
CA TYR A 992 50.70 57.50 -94.53
C TYR A 992 51.33 57.02 -93.23
N ASP A 993 52.60 56.62 -93.28
CA ASP A 993 53.39 56.38 -92.08
C ASP A 993 53.75 57.68 -91.34
N GLN A 994 54.36 57.56 -90.16
CA GLN A 994 54.79 58.70 -89.34
C GLN A 994 55.78 59.65 -90.02
N ASN A 995 56.48 59.21 -91.07
CA ASN A 995 57.44 60.01 -91.82
C ASN A 995 56.80 60.69 -93.06
N GLY A 996 55.51 60.45 -93.30
CA GLY A 996 54.78 60.96 -94.46
C GLY A 996 54.90 60.08 -95.71
N THR A 997 55.43 58.86 -95.61
CA THR A 997 55.50 57.90 -96.72
C THR A 997 54.13 57.25 -96.93
N GLU A 998 53.65 57.22 -98.17
CA GLU A 998 52.39 56.54 -98.49
C GLU A 998 52.53 55.02 -98.30
N LYS A 999 51.70 54.44 -97.42
CA LYS A 999 51.58 52.99 -97.22
C LYS A 999 50.63 52.37 -98.24
N LYS A 1000 49.51 53.04 -98.50
CA LYS A 1000 48.48 52.58 -99.45
C LYS A 1000 47.57 53.74 -99.82
N HIS A 1001 47.20 53.80 -101.09
CA HIS A 1001 46.12 54.61 -101.61
C HIS A 1001 45.05 53.70 -102.22
N VAL A 1002 43.79 53.86 -101.81
CA VAL A 1002 42.65 53.12 -102.34
C VAL A 1002 41.53 54.09 -102.65
N THR A 1003 40.93 53.93 -103.81
CA THR A 1003 39.87 54.79 -104.33
C THR A 1003 38.74 53.95 -104.89
N ALA A 1004 37.53 54.52 -104.93
CA ALA A 1004 36.39 53.93 -105.60
C ALA A 1004 35.59 55.01 -106.34
N GLU A 1005 35.18 54.68 -107.56
CA GLU A 1005 34.33 55.51 -108.40
C GLU A 1005 32.84 55.35 -108.01
N GLY A 1006 32.00 56.35 -108.31
CA GLY A 1006 30.59 56.36 -107.90
C GLY A 1006 29.78 55.14 -108.37
N GLN A 1007 30.06 54.60 -109.55
CA GLN A 1007 29.39 53.41 -110.10
C GLN A 1007 29.89 52.07 -109.53
N GLU A 1008 30.99 52.06 -108.77
CA GLU A 1008 31.45 50.85 -108.09
C GLU A 1008 30.58 50.50 -106.88
N THR A 1009 30.76 49.29 -106.36
CA THR A 1009 30.33 48.94 -105.00
C THR A 1009 31.49 49.14 -104.04
N SER A 1010 31.21 49.42 -102.78
CA SER A 1010 32.25 49.56 -101.75
C SER A 1010 33.04 48.27 -101.44
N LYS A 1011 32.69 47.14 -102.05
CA LYS A 1011 33.29 45.83 -101.77
C LYS A 1011 34.79 45.80 -102.09
N ASN A 1012 35.17 46.24 -103.29
CA ASN A 1012 36.59 46.27 -103.70
C ASN A 1012 37.40 47.24 -102.82
N PHE A 1013 36.81 48.39 -102.48
CA PHE A 1013 37.39 49.33 -101.52
C PHE A 1013 37.63 48.65 -100.16
N ALA A 1014 36.63 47.96 -99.61
CA ALA A 1014 36.77 47.27 -98.35
C ALA A 1014 37.79 46.13 -98.41
N GLU A 1015 37.77 45.29 -99.45
CA GLU A 1015 38.73 44.17 -99.60
C GLU A 1015 40.19 44.63 -99.59
N GLN A 1016 40.47 45.82 -100.15
CA GLN A 1016 41.83 46.36 -100.20
C GLN A 1016 42.26 47.08 -98.92
N VAL A 1017 41.31 47.64 -98.16
CA VAL A 1017 41.58 48.42 -96.93
C VAL A 1017 41.46 47.55 -95.68
N ASN A 1018 40.63 46.50 -95.72
CA ASN A 1018 40.40 45.60 -94.60
C ASN A 1018 41.67 44.82 -94.25
N GLY A 1019 41.97 44.71 -92.96
CA GLY A 1019 43.17 44.06 -92.43
C GLY A 1019 44.45 44.88 -92.55
N MET A 1020 44.40 46.10 -93.10
CA MET A 1020 45.56 46.97 -93.18
C MET A 1020 46.09 47.33 -91.80
N MET A 1021 47.40 47.12 -91.58
CA MET A 1021 48.07 47.50 -90.34
C MET A 1021 48.29 49.01 -90.24
N PHE A 1022 48.03 49.58 -89.07
CA PHE A 1022 48.37 50.96 -88.74
C PHE A 1022 49.26 51.01 -87.50
N GLU A 1023 50.06 52.06 -87.37
CA GLU A 1023 50.74 52.40 -86.13
C GLU A 1023 50.22 53.72 -85.57
N TYR A 1024 50.28 53.90 -84.25
CA TYR A 1024 49.93 55.18 -83.65
C TYR A 1024 50.91 56.25 -84.12
N GLY A 1025 50.40 57.32 -84.71
CA GLY A 1025 51.16 58.36 -85.39
C GLY A 1025 51.03 58.35 -86.91
N ASP A 1026 50.56 57.24 -87.51
CA ASP A 1026 50.18 57.20 -88.92
C ASP A 1026 49.07 58.21 -89.22
N VAL A 1027 49.03 58.72 -90.47
CA VAL A 1027 48.03 59.68 -90.90
C VAL A 1027 47.14 59.06 -91.98
N VAL A 1028 45.84 59.00 -91.73
CA VAL A 1028 44.82 58.61 -92.70
C VAL A 1028 44.28 59.85 -93.37
N LYS A 1029 44.54 59.99 -94.66
CA LYS A 1029 43.92 61.00 -95.51
C LYS A 1029 42.73 60.39 -96.23
N VAL A 1030 41.56 60.96 -96.01
CA VAL A 1030 40.29 60.50 -96.55
C VAL A 1030 39.83 61.45 -97.65
N TYR A 1031 39.42 60.90 -98.78
CA TYR A 1031 38.75 61.61 -99.85
C TYR A 1031 37.26 61.25 -99.89
N HIS A 1032 36.42 62.27 -100.06
CA HIS A 1032 35.00 62.09 -100.36
C HIS A 1032 34.52 63.21 -101.30
N ALA A 1033 33.90 62.86 -102.42
CA ALA A 1033 33.46 63.82 -103.43
C ALA A 1033 32.41 64.80 -102.87
N GLU A 1034 31.52 64.28 -102.03
CA GLU A 1034 30.57 65.05 -101.20
C GLU A 1034 31.04 65.02 -99.74
N SER A 1035 31.94 65.90 -99.33
CA SER A 1035 32.62 65.78 -98.04
C SER A 1035 31.69 65.85 -96.82
N ASP A 1036 30.52 66.48 -96.94
CA ASP A 1036 29.48 66.45 -95.91
C ASP A 1036 28.85 65.07 -95.71
N ARG A 1037 29.02 64.12 -96.64
CA ARG A 1037 28.59 62.71 -96.49
C ARG A 1037 29.64 61.79 -95.83
N LEU A 1038 30.79 62.35 -95.43
CA LEU A 1038 31.77 61.66 -94.59
C LEU A 1038 31.54 62.03 -93.13
N SER A 1039 31.38 61.02 -92.28
CA SER A 1039 31.28 61.20 -90.83
C SER A 1039 32.36 60.38 -90.13
N TRP A 1040 32.82 60.83 -88.97
CA TRP A 1040 33.78 60.06 -88.19
C TRP A 1040 33.40 60.02 -86.71
N TYR A 1041 33.66 58.86 -86.13
CA TYR A 1041 33.25 58.47 -84.79
C TYR A 1041 34.49 58.21 -83.96
N LYS A 1042 34.36 58.49 -82.67
CA LYS A 1042 35.34 58.16 -81.64
C LYS A 1042 34.62 57.41 -80.55
N THR A 1043 35.06 56.18 -80.25
CA THR A 1043 34.48 55.34 -79.20
C THR A 1043 32.94 55.25 -79.27
N GLY A 1044 32.38 55.23 -80.48
CA GLY A 1044 30.94 55.15 -80.72
C GLY A 1044 30.19 56.48 -80.75
N GLU A 1045 30.82 57.60 -80.41
CA GLU A 1045 30.24 58.94 -80.48
C GLU A 1045 30.61 59.65 -81.79
N LEU A 1046 29.65 60.31 -82.43
CA LEU A 1046 29.89 61.13 -83.61
C LEU A 1046 30.68 62.38 -83.21
N ILE A 1047 31.94 62.47 -83.64
CA ILE A 1047 32.83 63.58 -83.28
C ILE A 1047 32.97 64.62 -84.38
N GLY A 1048 32.60 64.29 -85.62
CA GLY A 1048 32.59 65.25 -86.70
C GLY A 1048 32.02 64.70 -88.00
N LYS A 1049 31.67 65.65 -88.88
CA LYS A 1049 31.12 65.43 -90.21
C LYS A 1049 31.78 66.46 -91.14
N GLY A 1050 32.08 66.09 -92.38
CA GLY A 1050 32.76 67.00 -93.30
C GLY A 1050 31.89 68.21 -93.69
N ASP A 1051 32.52 69.22 -94.31
CA ASP A 1051 31.88 70.46 -94.75
C ASP A 1051 32.02 70.59 -96.28
N ALA A 1052 30.89 70.49 -96.99
CA ALA A 1052 30.80 70.53 -98.45
C ALA A 1052 31.49 71.74 -99.09
N LYS A 1053 31.68 72.84 -98.34
CA LYS A 1053 32.25 74.11 -98.87
C LYS A 1053 33.75 74.29 -98.63
N LYS A 1054 34.42 73.40 -97.89
CA LYS A 1054 35.79 73.65 -97.43
C LYS A 1054 36.86 72.74 -98.01
N PHE A 1055 36.66 71.42 -98.07
CA PHE A 1055 37.68 70.49 -98.56
C PHE A 1055 37.04 69.20 -99.12
N LYS A 1056 37.68 68.58 -100.12
CA LYS A 1056 37.35 67.21 -100.60
C LYS A 1056 38.18 66.12 -99.93
N GLU A 1057 39.21 66.53 -99.19
CA GLU A 1057 40.11 65.64 -98.46
C GLU A 1057 40.26 66.09 -97.02
N ILE A 1058 40.27 65.13 -96.08
CA ILE A 1058 40.45 65.37 -94.65
C ILE A 1058 41.48 64.38 -94.12
N SER A 1059 42.45 64.88 -93.36
CA SER A 1059 43.50 64.04 -92.74
C SER A 1059 43.22 63.82 -91.26
N PHE A 1060 43.45 62.60 -90.80
CA PHE A 1060 43.32 62.17 -89.41
C PHE A 1060 44.62 61.50 -88.97
N LYS A 1061 45.18 61.93 -87.85
CA LYS A 1061 46.24 61.21 -87.18
C LYS A 1061 45.62 60.08 -86.37
N ILE A 1062 46.12 58.87 -86.55
CA ILE A 1062 45.74 57.73 -85.72
C ILE A 1062 46.47 57.83 -84.39
N THR A 1063 45.74 57.86 -83.29
CA THR A 1063 46.31 57.94 -81.94
C THR A 1063 45.77 56.83 -81.05
N GLN A 1064 46.36 56.64 -79.88
CA GLN A 1064 45.82 55.73 -78.86
C GLN A 1064 44.42 56.12 -78.41
N ASN A 1065 44.06 57.40 -78.57
CA ASN A 1065 42.75 57.92 -78.26
C ASN A 1065 41.80 57.85 -79.48
N GLY A 1066 42.21 57.28 -80.61
CA GLY A 1066 41.40 57.22 -81.83
C GLY A 1066 41.82 58.20 -82.92
N LEU A 1067 40.90 58.54 -83.80
CA LEU A 1067 41.13 59.44 -84.95
C LEU A 1067 41.11 60.91 -84.54
N GLU A 1068 42.23 61.61 -84.70
CA GLU A 1068 42.36 63.04 -84.44
C GLU A 1068 42.54 63.82 -85.74
N GLN A 1069 41.62 64.73 -86.06
CA GLN A 1069 41.69 65.51 -87.29
C GLN A 1069 42.92 66.44 -87.29
N VAL A 1070 43.71 66.40 -88.37
CA VAL A 1070 44.88 67.26 -88.59
C VAL A 1070 44.48 68.38 -89.56
N ARG A 1071 44.82 69.63 -89.23
CA ARG A 1071 44.53 70.81 -90.06
C ARG A 1071 45.61 71.08 -91.09
#